data_AF-A0A973CXR7-F1
#
_entry.id   AF-A0A973CXR7-F1
#
_cell.length_a   1.000
_cell.length_b   1.000
_cell.length_c   1.000
_cell.angle_alpha   90.00
_cell.angle_beta   90.00
_cell.angle_gamma   90.00
#
_symmetry.space_group_name_H-M   'P 1'
#
loop_
_entity.id
_entity.type
_entity.pdbx_description
1 polymer ?
#
loop_
_entity_poly.entity_id
_entity_poly.type
_entity_poly.pdbx_seq_one_letter_code
_entity_poly.pdbx_strand_id
1 'polypeptide(L)'
;MDPAISELLRSGSIPLLPGLAVGLVAWLYLRGFRVLHARAPERFPAWRRGAFLAGLALFLLAIASPLDALSGLLLEAHMLQHLLLGMWVPPLLWLGAPLAPLLRGVPARFRKRGLGPFLAWPALQRAVHALLQPAVGWLLFFATTWLWHWPRLYELALRSQAWHDFEHLCFLAAGLLFWFPVVQPWPARARWPRAAMVPYLLLAGVCQSGFAALFAFSSRVFYAHYLAAPRLWAISPLADQAAAGALLWVGGSLVLLVAVFVLVVDMLEARGLHRVARPRRRPEFPGPAAVWLRGFGLRCLASRPLRRLLQGAAALLALAVVVDGLWGPAAPSASNLAGVLPWTHIRALALLGLLLAGNFFCALCPFTLSRGLAQKLPWRRLAWPRVLRGKWPAFALLLLFFWSYEFLRVWDSPLFTAWIVLAYFAGSFLCDALFSSGRFCKHVCPVGQFGFAFSTLSPLEVRARDVQTCETCVSHDCLLGNAEQPGCATDLFLPRKQGNLDCTFCMDCVRACPHDNAGLAPAVPARDLRIDVHRSGMGRFSQRTDLAALAALLVFAAFVNAVWMLAPVAQWRLRGVQDLARLDSLWLESALWVGAMVVVPLGLVVLLGRLSAWGGGVPALRGAISRRMLLALLPLGFFMWLGHLGFHLATGAGSLMPAAARAVRDTGFGLAGAPDWSQAMPQAVAGDLLSLQLVALGVGLLLTLHASWRVACSYAVARRRALGLVAPWALFAVGLYGLGVWILDQPMQMRGTWGA
;
A
#
# COMPACT_ATOMS: atom_id res chain seq x y z
N MET A 1 -39.11 -2.19 -4.12
CA MET A 1 -38.80 -0.75 -4.00
C MET A 1 -40.06 -0.06 -3.55
N ASP A 2 -39.95 0.83 -2.57
CA ASP A 2 -41.08 1.69 -2.18
C ASP A 2 -41.57 2.46 -3.43
N PRO A 3 -42.88 2.41 -3.75
CA PRO A 3 -43.44 3.13 -4.90
C PRO A 3 -43.10 4.62 -4.89
N ALA A 4 -42.95 5.25 -3.71
CA ALA A 4 -42.52 6.65 -3.61
C ALA A 4 -41.08 6.89 -4.11
N ILE A 5 -40.18 5.94 -3.87
CA ILE A 5 -38.78 6.01 -4.36
C ILE A 5 -38.75 5.79 -5.88
N SER A 6 -39.59 4.89 -6.40
CA SER A 6 -39.76 4.70 -7.84
C SER A 6 -40.26 5.97 -8.52
N GLU A 7 -41.24 6.66 -7.93
CA GLU A 7 -41.78 7.93 -8.41
C GLU A 7 -40.71 9.04 -8.39
N LEU A 8 -39.96 9.17 -7.28
CA LEU A 8 -38.89 10.18 -7.09
C LEU A 8 -37.72 9.99 -8.08
N LEU A 9 -37.34 8.73 -8.34
CA LEU A 9 -36.32 8.40 -9.33
C LEU A 9 -36.81 8.68 -10.77
N ARG A 10 -38.12 8.60 -11.02
CA ARG A 10 -38.75 8.91 -12.32
C ARG A 10 -39.02 10.41 -12.51
N SER A 11 -39.20 11.16 -11.43
CA SER A 11 -39.46 12.61 -11.45
C SER A 11 -38.20 13.46 -11.65
N GLY A 12 -37.01 12.84 -11.72
CA GLY A 12 -35.75 13.52 -11.99
C GLY A 12 -35.70 14.12 -13.41
N SER A 13 -36.33 15.28 -13.61
CA SER A 13 -36.25 16.04 -14.85
C SER A 13 -35.01 16.94 -14.84
N ILE A 14 -34.22 16.91 -15.92
CA ILE A 14 -33.14 17.88 -16.10
C ILE A 14 -33.79 19.26 -16.32
N PRO A 15 -33.51 20.27 -15.47
CA PRO A 15 -34.05 21.61 -15.70
C PRO A 15 -33.59 22.10 -17.08
N LEU A 16 -34.54 22.55 -17.89
CA LEU A 16 -34.32 22.84 -19.31
C LEU A 16 -33.16 23.83 -19.53
N LEU A 17 -33.06 24.86 -18.69
CA LEU A 17 -32.05 25.92 -18.80
C LEU A 17 -30.61 25.40 -18.54
N PRO A 18 -30.28 24.78 -17.38
CA PRO A 18 -29.00 24.11 -17.17
C PRO A 18 -28.64 23.08 -18.26
N GLY A 19 -29.61 22.27 -18.68
CA GLY A 19 -29.41 21.28 -19.74
C GLY A 19 -29.00 21.93 -21.08
N LEU A 20 -29.70 22.98 -21.50
CA LEU A 20 -29.36 23.75 -22.70
C LEU A 20 -28.01 24.45 -22.58
N ALA A 21 -27.68 25.02 -21.42
CA ALA A 21 -26.40 25.68 -21.18
C ALA A 21 -25.23 24.69 -21.29
N VAL A 22 -25.32 23.51 -20.65
CA VAL A 22 -24.30 22.46 -20.76
C VAL A 22 -24.21 21.94 -22.19
N GLY A 23 -25.34 21.74 -22.87
CA GLY A 23 -25.38 21.33 -24.27
C GLY A 23 -24.67 22.33 -25.19
N LEU A 24 -24.88 23.63 -24.97
CA LEU A 24 -24.19 24.70 -25.72
C LEU A 24 -22.69 24.70 -25.46
N VAL A 25 -22.26 24.57 -24.19
CA VAL A 25 -20.83 24.50 -23.82
C VAL A 25 -20.17 23.27 -24.44
N ALA A 26 -20.82 22.11 -24.39
CA ALA A 26 -20.35 20.88 -25.03
C ALA A 26 -20.22 21.05 -26.54
N TRP A 27 -21.21 21.65 -27.20
CA TRP A 27 -21.19 21.90 -28.63
C TRP A 27 -20.05 22.85 -29.05
N LEU A 28 -19.88 23.97 -28.34
CA LEU A 28 -18.78 24.92 -28.57
C LEU A 28 -17.42 24.25 -28.39
N TYR A 29 -17.24 23.50 -27.31
CA TYR A 29 -16.00 22.77 -27.04
C TYR A 29 -15.70 21.76 -28.16
N LEU A 30 -16.68 20.93 -28.54
CA LEU A 30 -16.49 19.90 -29.57
C LEU A 30 -16.16 20.50 -30.94
N ARG A 31 -16.83 21.60 -31.31
CA ARG A 31 -16.56 22.33 -32.56
C ARG A 31 -15.10 22.83 -32.60
N GLY A 32 -14.63 23.49 -31.54
CA GLY A 32 -13.26 23.97 -31.47
C GLY A 32 -12.22 22.85 -31.33
N PHE A 33 -12.55 21.80 -30.57
CA PHE A 33 -11.70 20.63 -30.37
C PHE A 33 -11.44 19.89 -31.68
N ARG A 34 -12.46 19.70 -32.55
CA ARG A 34 -12.29 19.09 -33.88
C ARG A 34 -11.22 19.81 -34.70
N VAL A 35 -11.27 21.14 -34.73
CA VAL A 35 -10.29 21.97 -35.47
C VAL A 35 -8.89 21.86 -34.87
N LEU A 36 -8.76 21.87 -33.55
CA LEU A 36 -7.46 21.81 -32.87
C LEU A 36 -6.85 20.40 -32.92
N HIS A 37 -7.66 19.36 -32.79
CA HIS A 37 -7.24 17.97 -32.92
C HIS A 37 -6.70 17.67 -34.32
N ALA A 38 -7.38 18.17 -35.37
CA ALA A 38 -6.92 18.00 -36.75
C ALA A 38 -5.56 18.69 -37.03
N ARG A 39 -5.25 19.78 -36.32
CA ARG A 39 -3.99 20.54 -36.51
C ARG A 39 -2.85 20.12 -35.59
N ALA A 40 -3.17 19.67 -34.38
CA ALA A 40 -2.20 19.33 -33.34
C ALA A 40 -2.68 18.11 -32.52
N PRO A 41 -2.77 16.92 -33.15
CA PRO A 41 -3.34 15.73 -32.51
C PRO A 41 -2.56 15.28 -31.27
N GLU A 42 -1.24 15.51 -31.24
CA GLU A 42 -0.40 15.17 -30.08
C GLU A 42 -0.71 16.04 -28.86
N ARG A 43 -1.07 17.31 -29.07
CA ARG A 43 -1.37 18.25 -27.98
C ARG A 43 -2.82 18.15 -27.53
N PHE A 44 -3.73 17.88 -28.46
CA PHE A 44 -5.16 17.68 -28.23
C PHE A 44 -5.60 16.24 -28.54
N PRO A 45 -5.08 15.23 -27.82
CA PRO A 45 -5.47 13.84 -28.02
C PRO A 45 -6.92 13.59 -27.59
N ALA A 46 -7.58 12.57 -28.17
CA ALA A 46 -9.00 12.29 -27.96
C ALA A 46 -9.41 12.04 -26.49
N TRP A 47 -8.49 11.64 -25.62
CA TRP A 47 -8.79 11.45 -24.20
C TRP A 47 -9.15 12.78 -23.50
N ARG A 48 -8.61 13.93 -23.96
CA ARG A 48 -8.98 15.26 -23.42
C ARG A 48 -10.45 15.58 -23.66
N ARG A 49 -10.95 15.24 -24.86
CA ARG A 49 -12.37 15.33 -25.18
C ARG A 49 -13.20 14.44 -24.26
N GLY A 50 -12.76 13.20 -24.04
CA GLY A 50 -13.42 12.28 -23.10
C GLY A 50 -13.48 12.83 -21.68
N ALA A 51 -12.37 13.36 -21.15
CA ALA A 51 -12.30 13.96 -19.82
C ALA A 51 -13.23 15.17 -19.67
N PHE A 52 -13.27 16.07 -20.67
CA PHE A 52 -14.14 17.24 -20.64
C PHE A 52 -15.63 16.85 -20.64
N LEU A 53 -16.03 15.94 -21.54
CA LEU A 53 -17.41 15.46 -21.60
C LEU A 53 -17.81 14.71 -20.34
N ALA A 54 -16.90 13.91 -19.76
CA ALA A 54 -17.14 13.25 -18.47
C ALA A 54 -17.31 14.29 -17.34
N GLY A 55 -16.51 15.36 -17.32
CA GLY A 55 -16.69 16.45 -16.36
C GLY A 55 -18.04 17.15 -16.49
N LEU A 56 -18.50 17.42 -17.72
CA LEU A 56 -19.84 17.99 -17.96
C LEU A 56 -20.97 17.01 -17.59
N ALA A 57 -20.80 15.72 -17.86
CA ALA A 57 -21.78 14.71 -17.48
C ALA A 57 -21.89 14.56 -15.96
N LEU A 58 -20.76 14.60 -15.24
CA LEU A 58 -20.76 14.59 -13.77
C LEU A 58 -21.32 15.89 -13.18
N PHE A 59 -21.06 17.03 -13.82
CA PHE A 59 -21.67 18.30 -13.43
C PHE A 59 -23.20 18.23 -13.56
N LEU A 60 -23.70 17.73 -14.69
CA LEU A 60 -25.14 17.48 -14.87
C LEU A 60 -25.64 16.48 -13.83
N LEU A 61 -24.96 15.37 -13.59
CA LEU A 61 -25.36 14.40 -12.58
C LEU A 61 -25.45 15.02 -11.17
N ALA A 62 -24.57 15.97 -10.85
CA ALA A 62 -24.57 16.65 -9.55
C ALA A 62 -25.74 17.64 -9.41
N ILE A 63 -26.08 18.40 -10.46
CA ILE A 63 -27.12 19.46 -10.39
C ILE A 63 -28.49 19.06 -10.95
N ALA A 64 -28.55 17.95 -11.68
CA ALA A 64 -29.70 17.52 -12.48
C ALA A 64 -29.75 15.99 -12.52
N SER A 65 -30.48 15.40 -11.58
CA SER A 65 -30.50 13.96 -11.35
C SER A 65 -31.45 13.67 -10.19
N PRO A 66 -31.91 12.41 -10.00
CA PRO A 66 -32.48 11.99 -8.72
C PRO A 66 -31.57 12.30 -7.52
N LEU A 67 -30.27 12.53 -7.74
CA LEU A 67 -29.33 12.95 -6.70
C LEU A 67 -29.71 14.29 -6.05
N ASP A 68 -30.20 15.26 -6.83
CA ASP A 68 -30.64 16.56 -6.30
C ASP A 68 -31.95 16.44 -5.52
N ALA A 69 -32.84 15.54 -5.94
CA ALA A 69 -34.03 15.22 -5.16
C ALA A 69 -33.69 14.46 -3.86
N LEU A 70 -32.70 13.57 -3.91
CA LEU A 70 -32.23 12.80 -2.76
C LEU A 70 -31.44 13.66 -1.76
N SER A 71 -30.79 14.74 -2.19
CA SER A 71 -30.00 15.59 -1.31
C SER A 71 -30.85 16.34 -0.27
N GLY A 72 -32.12 16.61 -0.58
CA GLY A 72 -33.07 17.15 0.40
C GLY A 72 -33.51 16.12 1.46
N LEU A 73 -33.23 14.83 1.25
CA LEU A 73 -33.69 13.72 2.09
C LEU A 73 -32.55 13.00 2.83
N LEU A 74 -31.38 12.90 2.20
CA LEU A 74 -30.19 12.22 2.71
C LEU A 74 -28.99 13.15 2.68
N LEU A 75 -28.31 13.27 3.82
CA LEU A 75 -27.09 14.04 3.95
C LEU A 75 -25.96 13.42 3.12
N GLU A 76 -25.88 12.09 3.00
CA GLU A 76 -24.89 11.43 2.14
C GLU A 76 -25.05 11.87 0.67
N ALA A 77 -26.29 11.96 0.17
CA ALA A 77 -26.57 12.39 -1.20
C ALA A 77 -26.18 13.86 -1.42
N HIS A 78 -26.46 14.72 -0.44
CA HIS A 78 -26.04 16.12 -0.49
C HIS A 78 -24.51 16.26 -0.46
N MET A 79 -23.81 15.52 0.41
CA MET A 79 -22.35 15.52 0.45
C MET A 79 -21.74 14.97 -0.85
N LEU A 80 -22.42 14.05 -1.53
CA LEU A 80 -21.99 13.58 -2.84
C LEU A 80 -22.04 14.72 -3.89
N GLN A 81 -23.03 15.61 -3.86
CA GLN A 81 -23.07 16.78 -4.75
C GLN A 81 -21.85 17.69 -4.52
N HIS A 82 -21.58 18.05 -3.26
CA HIS A 82 -20.42 18.88 -2.89
C HIS A 82 -19.09 18.23 -3.29
N LEU A 83 -18.96 16.93 -3.06
CA LEU A 83 -17.77 16.16 -3.46
C LEU A 83 -17.58 16.16 -4.98
N LEU A 84 -18.64 15.93 -5.75
CA LEU A 84 -18.57 15.93 -7.21
C LEU A 84 -18.19 17.31 -7.75
N LEU A 85 -18.86 18.36 -7.29
CA LEU A 85 -18.66 19.74 -7.75
C LEU A 85 -17.29 20.32 -7.35
N GLY A 86 -16.78 19.97 -6.17
CA GLY A 86 -15.49 20.47 -5.66
C GLY A 86 -14.29 19.64 -6.11
N MET A 87 -14.41 18.31 -6.17
CA MET A 87 -13.25 17.41 -6.34
C MET A 87 -13.21 16.63 -7.65
N TRP A 88 -14.34 16.29 -8.27
CA TRP A 88 -14.34 15.43 -9.46
C TRP A 88 -14.52 16.21 -10.76
N VAL A 89 -15.52 17.09 -10.80
CA VAL A 89 -15.85 17.91 -11.98
C VAL A 89 -14.68 18.82 -12.37
N PRO A 90 -14.10 19.64 -11.48
CA PRO A 90 -13.09 20.62 -11.87
C PRO A 90 -11.82 20.03 -12.51
N PRO A 91 -11.16 18.99 -11.96
CA PRO A 91 -9.97 18.43 -12.60
C PRO A 91 -10.28 17.80 -13.95
N LEU A 92 -11.44 17.14 -14.12
CA LEU A 92 -11.86 16.57 -15.40
C LEU A 92 -12.06 17.66 -16.47
N LEU A 93 -12.73 18.76 -16.10
CA LEU A 93 -12.89 19.90 -16.98
C LEU A 93 -11.53 20.49 -17.38
N TRP A 94 -10.61 20.67 -16.43
CA TRP A 94 -9.27 21.21 -16.73
C TRP A 94 -8.39 20.28 -17.55
N LEU A 95 -8.47 18.97 -17.32
CA LEU A 95 -7.78 17.96 -18.12
C LEU A 95 -8.19 18.01 -19.60
N GLY A 96 -9.43 18.44 -19.86
CA GLY A 96 -9.95 18.76 -21.19
C GLY A 96 -9.26 19.92 -21.92
N ALA A 97 -8.42 20.70 -21.24
CA ALA A 97 -7.79 21.94 -21.72
C ALA A 97 -8.81 22.88 -22.41
N PRO A 98 -9.89 23.30 -21.71
CA PRO A 98 -11.10 23.80 -22.34
C PRO A 98 -11.00 25.20 -22.91
N LEU A 99 -10.05 26.01 -22.44
CA LEU A 99 -9.90 27.41 -22.85
C LEU A 99 -9.75 27.57 -24.37
N ALA A 100 -8.84 26.82 -25.00
CA ALA A 100 -8.58 26.95 -26.43
C ALA A 100 -9.70 26.36 -27.32
N PRO A 101 -10.23 25.15 -27.06
CA PRO A 101 -11.39 24.63 -27.77
C PRO A 101 -12.63 25.52 -27.65
N LEU A 102 -12.98 26.01 -26.46
CA LEU A 102 -14.15 26.88 -26.28
C LEU A 102 -14.02 28.17 -27.08
N LEU A 103 -12.88 28.87 -26.96
CA LEU A 103 -12.61 30.09 -27.73
C LEU A 103 -12.59 29.83 -29.24
N ARG A 104 -12.13 28.66 -29.68
CA ARG A 104 -12.08 28.30 -31.10
C ARG A 104 -13.45 27.91 -31.66
N GLY A 105 -14.35 27.39 -30.82
CA GLY A 105 -15.73 27.03 -31.15
C GLY A 105 -16.64 28.24 -31.39
N VAL A 106 -16.33 29.39 -30.78
CA VAL A 106 -17.05 30.64 -31.00
C VAL A 106 -16.77 31.19 -32.42
N PRO A 107 -17.79 31.72 -33.14
CA PRO A 107 -17.60 32.32 -34.46
C PRO A 107 -16.52 33.42 -34.48
N ALA A 108 -15.73 33.47 -35.56
CA ALA A 108 -14.54 34.32 -35.63
C ALA A 108 -14.84 35.83 -35.46
N ARG A 109 -16.01 36.30 -35.92
CA ARG A 109 -16.45 37.69 -35.78
C ARG A 109 -16.64 38.08 -34.31
N PHE A 110 -17.39 37.26 -33.54
CA PHE A 110 -17.62 37.48 -32.10
C PHE A 110 -16.34 37.33 -31.28
N ARG A 111 -15.49 36.35 -31.61
CA ARG A 111 -14.21 36.16 -30.94
C ARG A 111 -13.28 37.37 -31.11
N LYS A 112 -13.17 37.93 -32.32
CA LYS A 112 -12.24 39.04 -32.61
C LYS A 112 -12.79 40.40 -32.17
N ARG A 113 -14.09 40.66 -32.35
CA ARG A 113 -14.70 41.98 -32.09
C ARG A 113 -15.27 42.15 -30.68
N GLY A 114 -15.69 41.06 -30.03
CA GLY A 114 -16.26 41.12 -28.67
C GLY A 114 -15.30 40.58 -27.61
N LEU A 115 -15.04 39.27 -27.64
CA LEU A 115 -14.27 38.59 -26.57
C LEU A 115 -12.80 39.02 -26.52
N GLY A 116 -12.17 39.29 -27.68
CA GLY A 116 -10.76 39.67 -27.76
C GLY A 116 -10.42 40.93 -26.94
N PRO A 117 -11.07 42.09 -27.20
CA PRO A 117 -10.87 43.31 -26.43
C PRO A 117 -11.17 43.14 -24.93
N PHE A 118 -12.24 42.42 -24.58
CA PHE A 118 -12.60 42.16 -23.19
C PHE A 118 -11.54 41.35 -22.45
N LEU A 119 -11.07 40.23 -23.04
CA LEU A 119 -10.02 39.39 -22.45
C LEU A 119 -8.64 40.06 -22.42
N ALA A 120 -8.43 41.09 -23.26
CA ALA A 120 -7.22 41.89 -23.28
C ALA A 120 -7.23 43.05 -22.26
N TRP A 121 -8.35 43.27 -21.54
CA TRP A 121 -8.47 44.37 -20.60
C TRP A 121 -7.52 44.19 -19.39
N PRO A 122 -6.59 45.14 -19.10
CA PRO A 122 -5.57 44.94 -18.07
C PRO A 122 -6.12 44.78 -16.65
N ALA A 123 -7.26 45.41 -16.33
CA ALA A 123 -7.90 45.24 -15.03
C ALA A 123 -8.43 43.81 -14.85
N LEU A 124 -9.13 43.29 -15.88
CA LEU A 124 -9.59 41.91 -15.89
C LEU A 124 -8.42 40.93 -15.80
N GLN A 125 -7.35 41.16 -16.55
CA GLN A 125 -6.16 40.31 -16.48
C GLN A 125 -5.55 40.32 -15.08
N ARG A 126 -5.38 41.49 -14.45
CA ARG A 126 -4.90 41.58 -13.06
C ARG A 126 -5.80 40.85 -12.07
N ALA A 127 -7.12 41.00 -12.19
CA ALA A 127 -8.09 40.31 -11.32
C ALA A 127 -8.03 38.79 -11.49
N VAL A 128 -8.07 38.29 -12.73
CA VAL A 128 -7.89 36.87 -13.06
C VAL A 128 -6.52 36.39 -12.59
N HIS A 129 -5.49 37.23 -12.70
CA HIS A 129 -4.17 36.91 -12.19
C HIS A 129 -4.19 36.75 -10.67
N ALA A 130 -4.79 37.67 -9.91
CA ALA A 130 -4.90 37.54 -8.46
C ALA A 130 -5.69 36.28 -8.04
N LEU A 131 -6.83 36.00 -8.68
CA LEU A 131 -7.69 34.86 -8.36
C LEU A 131 -7.03 33.50 -8.64
N LEU A 132 -6.20 33.42 -9.68
CA LEU A 132 -5.48 32.19 -10.05
C LEU A 132 -4.18 31.98 -9.26
N GLN A 133 -3.95 32.73 -8.18
CA GLN A 133 -2.86 32.43 -7.25
C GLN A 133 -3.18 31.14 -6.49
N PRO A 134 -2.23 30.18 -6.36
CA PRO A 134 -2.50 28.91 -5.69
C PRO A 134 -3.03 29.09 -4.26
N ALA A 135 -2.46 30.02 -3.49
CA ALA A 135 -2.90 30.32 -2.13
C ALA A 135 -4.37 30.78 -2.08
N VAL A 136 -4.81 31.61 -3.03
CA VAL A 136 -6.20 32.09 -3.12
C VAL A 136 -7.13 30.93 -3.45
N GLY A 137 -6.77 30.08 -4.43
CA GLY A 137 -7.56 28.88 -4.75
C GLY A 137 -7.68 27.92 -3.58
N TRP A 138 -6.62 27.73 -2.80
CA TRP A 138 -6.64 26.89 -1.60
C TRP A 138 -7.52 27.48 -0.49
N LEU A 139 -7.35 28.78 -0.21
CA LEU A 139 -8.13 29.47 0.82
C LEU A 139 -9.62 29.51 0.48
N LEU A 140 -9.98 29.76 -0.78
CA LEU A 140 -11.38 29.72 -1.21
C LEU A 140 -11.95 28.31 -1.11
N PHE A 141 -11.19 27.29 -1.52
CA PHE A 141 -11.63 25.90 -1.38
C PHE A 141 -11.89 25.51 0.07
N PHE A 142 -10.95 25.88 0.96
CA PHE A 142 -11.10 25.69 2.40
C PHE A 142 -12.30 26.47 2.95
N ALA A 143 -12.40 27.76 2.67
CA ALA A 143 -13.46 28.63 3.17
C ALA A 143 -14.84 28.17 2.69
N THR A 144 -15.00 27.86 1.40
CA THR A 144 -16.24 27.32 0.83
C THR A 144 -16.64 26.03 1.55
N THR A 145 -15.70 25.11 1.77
CA THR A 145 -15.98 23.86 2.48
C THR A 145 -16.44 24.13 3.92
N TRP A 146 -15.78 25.00 4.67
CA TRP A 146 -16.13 25.18 6.08
C TRP A 146 -17.34 26.09 6.31
N LEU A 147 -17.50 27.14 5.50
CA LEU A 147 -18.60 28.11 5.66
C LEU A 147 -19.95 27.48 5.31
N TRP A 148 -20.05 26.78 4.18
CA TRP A 148 -21.32 26.21 3.75
C TRP A 148 -21.82 25.09 4.65
N HIS A 149 -20.90 24.36 5.29
CA HIS A 149 -21.26 23.35 6.26
C HIS A 149 -21.50 23.90 7.67
N TRP A 150 -21.38 25.21 7.87
CA TRP A 150 -21.82 25.84 9.10
C TRP A 150 -23.36 25.70 9.24
N PRO A 151 -23.90 25.22 10.37
CA PRO A 151 -25.31 24.83 10.48
C PRO A 151 -26.31 25.86 9.98
N ARG A 152 -26.08 27.16 10.22
CA ARG A 152 -26.98 28.23 9.78
C ARG A 152 -26.99 28.44 8.26
N LEU A 153 -25.85 28.33 7.60
CA LEU A 153 -25.74 28.51 6.14
C LEU A 153 -26.24 27.27 5.41
N TYR A 154 -25.93 26.09 5.97
CA TYR A 154 -26.41 24.82 5.47
C TYR A 154 -27.96 24.75 5.46
N GLU A 155 -28.58 25.11 6.60
CA GLU A 155 -30.05 25.18 6.70
C GLU A 155 -30.65 26.26 5.78
N LEU A 156 -29.94 27.36 5.54
CA LEU A 156 -30.39 28.39 4.61
C LEU A 156 -30.43 27.88 3.16
N ALA A 157 -29.40 27.12 2.75
CA ALA A 157 -29.35 26.50 1.43
C ALA A 157 -30.51 25.49 1.26
N LEU A 158 -30.77 24.65 2.25
CA LEU A 158 -31.89 23.68 2.20
C LEU A 158 -33.28 24.33 2.13
N ARG A 159 -33.45 25.54 2.68
CA ARG A 159 -34.74 26.26 2.68
C ARG A 159 -34.97 27.12 1.45
N SER A 160 -33.92 27.44 0.68
CA SER A 160 -34.00 28.37 -0.44
C SER A 160 -33.21 27.86 -1.63
N GLN A 161 -33.91 27.54 -2.72
CA GLN A 161 -33.29 27.08 -3.96
C GLN A 161 -32.23 28.06 -4.49
N ALA A 162 -32.45 29.37 -4.37
CA ALA A 162 -31.47 30.36 -4.83
C ALA A 162 -30.15 30.30 -4.04
N TRP A 163 -30.23 30.04 -2.73
CA TRP A 163 -29.04 29.88 -1.88
C TRP A 163 -28.37 28.52 -2.10
N HIS A 164 -29.13 27.46 -2.36
CA HIS A 164 -28.60 26.16 -2.77
C HIS A 164 -27.85 26.23 -4.11
N ASP A 165 -28.42 26.90 -5.11
CA ASP A 165 -27.76 27.12 -6.40
C ASP A 165 -26.48 27.96 -6.25
N PHE A 166 -26.51 28.95 -5.35
CA PHE A 166 -25.33 29.77 -5.02
C PHE A 166 -24.25 28.97 -4.29
N GLU A 167 -24.62 28.08 -3.38
CA GLU A 167 -23.72 27.13 -2.71
C GLU A 167 -23.02 26.22 -3.74
N HIS A 168 -23.80 25.60 -4.64
CA HIS A 168 -23.25 24.78 -5.73
C HIS A 168 -22.29 25.57 -6.62
N LEU A 169 -22.62 26.83 -6.94
CA LEU A 169 -21.73 27.72 -7.68
C LEU A 169 -20.43 27.99 -6.91
N CYS A 170 -20.49 28.21 -5.59
CA CYS A 170 -19.31 28.37 -4.76
C CYS A 170 -18.41 27.12 -4.80
N PHE A 171 -18.97 25.92 -4.63
CA PHE A 171 -18.21 24.67 -4.69
C PHE A 171 -17.53 24.47 -6.05
N LEU A 172 -18.27 24.68 -7.14
CA LEU A 172 -17.71 24.57 -8.50
C LEU A 172 -16.62 25.62 -8.75
N ALA A 173 -16.85 26.88 -8.38
CA ALA A 173 -15.91 27.97 -8.59
C ALA A 173 -14.63 27.77 -7.76
N ALA A 174 -14.77 27.44 -6.48
CA ALA A 174 -13.64 27.16 -5.60
C ALA A 174 -12.85 25.94 -6.08
N GLY A 175 -13.53 24.87 -6.49
CA GLY A 175 -12.91 23.68 -7.08
C GLY A 175 -12.15 24.00 -8.38
N LEU A 176 -12.73 24.78 -9.29
CA LEU A 176 -12.05 25.22 -10.51
C LEU A 176 -10.79 26.03 -10.21
N LEU A 177 -10.82 26.94 -9.24
CA LEU A 177 -9.65 27.71 -8.83
C LEU A 177 -8.58 26.85 -8.15
N PHE A 178 -8.99 25.91 -7.28
CA PHE A 178 -8.09 24.98 -6.58
C PHE A 178 -7.35 24.04 -7.53
N TRP A 179 -8.06 23.45 -8.50
CA TRP A 179 -7.47 22.48 -9.43
C TRP A 179 -6.68 23.12 -10.57
N PHE A 180 -6.88 24.42 -10.85
CA PHE A 180 -6.17 25.13 -11.91
C PHE A 180 -4.62 25.08 -11.79
N PRO A 181 -3.98 25.43 -10.65
CA PRO A 181 -2.53 25.38 -10.49
C PRO A 181 -1.95 23.95 -10.48
N VAL A 182 -2.78 22.96 -10.16
CA VAL A 182 -2.44 21.53 -10.13
C VAL A 182 -2.40 20.96 -11.54
N VAL A 183 -3.47 21.17 -12.33
CA VAL A 183 -3.60 20.61 -13.69
C VAL A 183 -2.80 21.41 -14.72
N GLN A 184 -2.72 22.73 -14.57
CA GLN A 184 -2.02 23.64 -15.48
C GLN A 184 -2.49 23.49 -16.94
N PRO A 185 -3.80 23.71 -17.23
CA PRO A 185 -4.37 23.50 -18.56
C PRO A 185 -3.75 24.46 -19.59
N TRP A 186 -3.32 23.96 -20.74
CA TRP A 186 -2.76 24.80 -21.80
C TRP A 186 -3.77 25.88 -22.26
N PRO A 187 -3.38 27.16 -22.43
CA PRO A 187 -2.00 27.71 -22.45
C PRO A 187 -1.51 28.29 -21.11
N ALA A 188 -2.09 27.90 -19.97
CA ALA A 188 -1.68 28.40 -18.66
C ALA A 188 -0.20 28.11 -18.37
N ARG A 189 0.45 29.05 -17.68
CA ARG A 189 1.84 28.92 -17.21
C ARG A 189 1.86 28.59 -15.72
N ALA A 190 2.82 27.76 -15.32
CA ALA A 190 3.05 27.44 -13.91
C ALA A 190 3.47 28.70 -13.14
N ARG A 191 2.88 28.92 -11.97
CA ARG A 191 3.21 30.05 -11.10
C ARG A 191 4.04 29.66 -9.89
N TRP A 192 3.78 28.47 -9.36
CA TRP A 192 4.54 27.87 -8.29
C TRP A 192 5.34 26.69 -8.83
N PRO A 193 6.45 26.31 -8.17
CA PRO A 193 7.19 25.10 -8.51
C PRO A 193 6.24 23.89 -8.48
N ARG A 194 6.38 22.98 -9.47
CA ARG A 194 5.59 21.71 -9.51
C ARG A 194 5.67 20.93 -8.19
N ALA A 195 6.82 20.96 -7.52
CA ALA A 195 7.03 20.32 -6.23
C ALA A 195 6.15 20.88 -5.10
N ALA A 196 5.83 22.19 -5.13
CA ALA A 196 5.00 22.82 -4.12
C ALA A 196 3.53 22.38 -4.20
N MET A 197 3.10 21.77 -5.32
CA MET A 197 1.75 21.22 -5.47
C MET A 197 1.53 19.94 -4.66
N VAL A 198 2.61 19.24 -4.25
CA VAL A 198 2.50 18.07 -3.37
C VAL A 198 2.02 18.47 -1.96
N PRO A 199 2.73 19.34 -1.21
CA PRO A 199 2.23 19.79 0.09
C PRO A 199 0.91 20.57 -0.01
N TYR A 200 0.66 21.28 -1.11
CA TYR A 200 -0.63 21.93 -1.40
C TYR A 200 -1.82 20.93 -1.34
N LEU A 201 -1.70 19.81 -2.05
CA LEU A 201 -2.74 18.77 -2.08
C LEU A 201 -2.81 17.99 -0.77
N LEU A 202 -1.67 17.70 -0.15
CA LEU A 202 -1.64 17.00 1.15
C LEU A 202 -2.31 17.82 2.25
N LEU A 203 -2.03 19.12 2.31
CA LEU A 203 -2.67 20.02 3.29
C LEU A 203 -4.18 20.11 3.06
N ALA A 204 -4.62 20.19 1.81
CA ALA A 204 -6.05 20.10 1.48
C ALA A 204 -6.67 18.77 1.97
N GLY A 205 -5.96 17.66 1.79
CA GLY A 205 -6.38 16.34 2.26
C GLY A 205 -6.50 16.26 3.79
N VAL A 206 -5.57 16.88 4.53
CA VAL A 206 -5.64 16.96 6.00
C VAL A 206 -6.87 17.75 6.43
N CYS A 207 -7.11 18.93 5.85
CA CYS A 207 -8.28 19.75 6.18
C CYS A 207 -9.59 19.02 5.87
N GLN A 208 -9.67 18.34 4.73
CA GLN A 208 -10.84 17.55 4.35
C GLN A 208 -11.04 16.34 5.27
N SER A 209 -9.96 15.63 5.65
CA SER A 209 -10.05 14.47 6.54
C SER A 209 -10.53 14.90 7.94
N GLY A 210 -10.03 16.04 8.44
CA GLY A 210 -10.52 16.61 9.70
C GLY A 210 -12.01 16.94 9.64
N PHE A 211 -12.46 17.54 8.53
CA PHE A 211 -13.87 17.83 8.31
C PHE A 211 -14.73 16.54 8.24
N ALA A 212 -14.30 15.55 7.45
CA ALA A 212 -14.98 14.27 7.33
C ALA A 212 -15.06 13.50 8.65
N ALA A 213 -14.01 13.54 9.48
CA ALA A 213 -13.97 12.91 10.79
C ALA A 213 -15.03 13.50 11.74
N LEU A 214 -15.31 14.81 11.67
CA LEU A 214 -16.37 15.43 12.47
C LEU A 214 -17.75 14.82 12.17
N PHE A 215 -18.01 14.44 10.92
CA PHE A 215 -19.26 13.80 10.52
C PHE A 215 -19.29 12.33 10.90
N ALA A 216 -18.20 11.61 10.60
CA ALA A 216 -18.06 10.17 10.80
C ALA A 216 -18.15 9.77 12.28
N PHE A 217 -17.59 10.57 13.19
CA PHE A 217 -17.44 10.20 14.61
C PHE A 217 -18.30 11.02 15.57
N SER A 218 -19.11 11.97 15.08
CA SER A 218 -20.01 12.72 15.96
C SER A 218 -21.14 11.83 16.47
N SER A 219 -21.45 11.96 17.76
CA SER A 219 -22.63 11.35 18.40
C SER A 219 -23.89 12.20 18.28
N ARG A 220 -23.81 13.37 17.64
CA ARG A 220 -24.92 14.32 17.46
C ARG A 220 -25.15 14.58 15.97
N VAL A 221 -26.42 14.67 15.60
CA VAL A 221 -26.83 15.10 14.26
C VAL A 221 -26.65 16.62 14.15
N PHE A 222 -25.90 17.09 13.16
CA PHE A 222 -25.54 18.50 13.02
C PHE A 222 -26.62 19.38 12.39
N TYR A 223 -27.45 18.82 11.52
CA TYR A 223 -28.48 19.55 10.78
C TYR A 223 -29.87 19.06 11.16
N ALA A 224 -30.71 19.98 11.63
CA ALA A 224 -32.03 19.65 12.15
C ALA A 224 -32.97 19.18 11.04
N HIS A 225 -32.78 19.67 9.81
CA HIS A 225 -33.54 19.27 8.63
C HIS A 225 -33.64 17.73 8.46
N TYR A 226 -32.53 16.99 8.60
CA TYR A 226 -32.52 15.53 8.43
C TYR A 226 -33.11 14.75 9.61
N LEU A 227 -33.37 15.41 10.75
CA LEU A 227 -34.18 14.81 11.81
C LEU A 227 -35.65 14.72 11.39
N ALA A 228 -36.14 15.73 10.66
CA ALA A 228 -37.52 15.84 10.19
C ALA A 228 -37.76 15.21 8.80
N ALA A 229 -36.70 14.95 8.02
CA ALA A 229 -36.81 14.34 6.70
C ALA A 229 -37.35 12.88 6.77
N PRO A 230 -38.15 12.44 5.78
CA PRO A 230 -38.59 11.06 5.65
C PRO A 230 -37.44 10.06 5.65
N ARG A 231 -37.59 8.93 6.36
CA ARG A 231 -36.56 7.89 6.48
C ARG A 231 -36.53 6.99 5.24
N LEU A 232 -35.62 7.27 4.32
CA LEU A 232 -35.30 6.37 3.21
C LEU A 232 -34.48 5.17 3.72
N TRP A 233 -34.81 3.95 3.28
CA TRP A 233 -34.08 2.71 3.60
C TRP A 233 -33.90 2.40 5.11
N ALA A 234 -34.74 2.98 5.97
CA ALA A 234 -34.65 2.85 7.43
C ALA A 234 -33.30 3.24 8.04
N ILE A 235 -32.48 4.05 7.34
CA ILE A 235 -31.23 4.56 7.88
C ILE A 235 -31.51 5.63 8.94
N SER A 236 -30.80 5.57 10.07
CA SER A 236 -30.89 6.62 11.08
C SER A 236 -30.13 7.88 10.60
N PRO A 237 -30.53 9.08 11.03
CA PRO A 237 -29.87 10.32 10.57
C PRO A 237 -28.40 10.38 11.04
N LEU A 238 -28.09 9.73 12.17
CA LEU A 238 -26.71 9.63 12.65
C LEU A 238 -25.89 8.68 11.76
N ALA A 239 -26.47 7.56 11.31
CA ALA A 239 -25.80 6.64 10.40
C ALA A 239 -25.61 7.26 8.99
N ASP A 240 -26.60 8.01 8.49
CA ASP A 240 -26.49 8.79 7.24
C ASP A 240 -25.40 9.86 7.34
N GLN A 241 -25.30 10.58 8.47
CA GLN A 241 -24.21 11.51 8.72
C GLN A 241 -22.84 10.82 8.75
N ALA A 242 -22.74 9.65 9.37
CA ALA A 242 -21.51 8.89 9.41
C ALA A 242 -21.10 8.41 8.01
N ALA A 243 -22.06 7.93 7.21
CA ALA A 243 -21.86 7.54 5.82
C ALA A 243 -21.41 8.72 4.96
N ALA A 244 -22.03 9.89 5.13
CA ALA A 244 -21.65 11.13 4.47
C ALA A 244 -20.20 11.53 4.80
N GLY A 245 -19.79 11.42 6.08
CA GLY A 245 -18.41 11.60 6.51
C GLY A 245 -17.44 10.63 5.84
N ALA A 246 -17.77 9.33 5.84
CA ALA A 246 -16.97 8.30 5.19
C ALA A 246 -16.82 8.54 3.67
N LEU A 247 -17.90 8.93 3.00
CA LEU A 247 -17.94 9.27 1.58
C LEU A 247 -17.01 10.45 1.27
N LEU A 248 -17.10 11.54 2.04
CA LEU A 248 -16.22 12.69 1.90
C LEU A 248 -14.76 12.30 2.12
N TRP A 249 -14.49 11.46 3.12
CA TRP A 249 -13.13 11.02 3.44
C TRP A 249 -12.55 10.21 2.29
N VAL A 250 -13.16 9.08 1.94
CA VAL A 250 -12.64 8.13 0.95
C VAL A 250 -12.66 8.77 -0.44
N GLY A 251 -13.80 9.36 -0.81
CA GLY A 251 -14.04 9.91 -2.13
C GLY A 251 -13.11 11.07 -2.48
N GLY A 252 -12.91 12.03 -1.58
CA GLY A 252 -12.01 13.15 -1.87
C GLY A 252 -10.53 12.78 -1.69
N SER A 253 -10.19 11.91 -0.72
CA SER A 253 -8.81 11.43 -0.56
C SER A 253 -8.33 10.67 -1.79
N LEU A 254 -9.20 9.88 -2.43
CA LEU A 254 -8.89 9.17 -3.67
C LEU A 254 -8.45 10.15 -4.77
N VAL A 255 -9.21 11.22 -5.01
CA VAL A 255 -8.90 12.19 -6.06
C VAL A 255 -7.60 12.94 -5.77
N LEU A 256 -7.39 13.36 -4.52
CA LEU A 256 -6.16 14.02 -4.10
C LEU A 256 -4.93 13.10 -4.21
N LEU A 257 -5.04 11.84 -3.78
CA LEU A 257 -3.96 10.84 -3.87
C LEU A 257 -3.60 10.53 -5.32
N VAL A 258 -4.59 10.38 -6.20
CA VAL A 258 -4.35 10.21 -7.64
C VAL A 258 -3.63 11.43 -8.21
N ALA A 259 -4.02 12.65 -7.83
CA ALA A 259 -3.35 13.87 -8.29
C ALA A 259 -1.90 13.97 -7.79
N VAL A 260 -1.66 13.70 -6.50
CA VAL A 260 -0.30 13.65 -5.93
C VAL A 260 0.54 12.59 -6.64
N PHE A 261 -0.02 11.40 -6.87
CA PHE A 261 0.66 10.33 -7.59
C PHE A 261 1.08 10.77 -9.00
N VAL A 262 0.15 11.33 -9.78
CA VAL A 262 0.43 11.83 -11.14
C VAL A 262 1.50 12.93 -11.11
N LEU A 263 1.42 13.87 -10.17
CA LEU A 263 2.42 14.94 -10.03
C LEU A 263 3.81 14.40 -9.69
N VAL A 264 3.91 13.48 -8.74
CA VAL A 264 5.19 12.86 -8.35
C VAL A 264 5.77 12.08 -9.52
N VAL A 265 4.94 11.33 -10.25
CA VAL A 265 5.36 10.62 -11.47
C VAL A 265 5.90 11.60 -12.51
N ASP A 266 5.13 12.64 -12.85
CA ASP A 266 5.54 13.67 -13.81
C ASP A 266 6.88 14.33 -13.40
N MET A 267 7.06 14.63 -12.11
CA MET A 267 8.30 15.21 -11.57
C MET A 267 9.50 14.26 -11.68
N LEU A 268 9.29 12.98 -11.36
CA LEU A 268 10.33 11.96 -11.49
C LEU A 268 10.68 11.69 -12.96
N GLU A 269 9.72 11.79 -13.86
CA GLU A 269 9.91 11.67 -15.31
C GLU A 269 10.66 12.87 -15.90
N ALA A 270 10.36 14.10 -15.48
CA ALA A 270 11.12 15.29 -15.90
C ALA A 270 12.60 15.20 -15.51
N ARG A 271 12.89 14.64 -14.33
CA ARG A 271 14.27 14.32 -13.90
C ARG A 271 14.87 13.13 -14.64
N GLY A 272 14.04 12.22 -15.14
CA GLY A 272 14.43 11.03 -15.91
C GLY A 272 14.75 11.33 -17.38
N LEU A 273 13.99 12.21 -18.04
CA LEU A 273 14.20 12.57 -19.46
C LEU A 273 15.53 13.32 -19.67
N HIS A 274 15.94 14.17 -18.72
CA HIS A 274 17.29 14.75 -18.73
C HIS A 274 18.41 13.70 -18.56
N ARG A 275 18.11 12.50 -18.04
CA ARG A 275 19.08 11.39 -17.91
C ARG A 275 19.04 10.39 -19.06
N VAL A 276 17.94 10.30 -19.81
CA VAL A 276 17.76 9.34 -20.92
C VAL A 276 18.29 9.87 -22.26
N ALA A 277 18.37 11.19 -22.44
CA ALA A 277 18.91 11.80 -23.67
C ALA A 277 20.45 11.61 -23.85
N ARG A 278 21.15 11.02 -22.88
CA ARG A 278 22.52 10.51 -23.08
C ARG A 278 22.46 8.99 -23.29
N PRO A 279 23.06 8.45 -24.35
CA PRO A 279 23.24 7.00 -24.48
C PRO A 279 23.95 6.50 -23.22
N ARG A 280 23.36 5.49 -22.58
CA ARG A 280 23.81 4.90 -21.31
C ARG A 280 25.31 4.61 -21.36
N ARG A 281 26.11 5.41 -20.66
CA ARG A 281 27.27 4.86 -19.94
C ARG A 281 26.73 3.85 -18.91
N ARG A 282 27.57 2.87 -18.56
CA ARG A 282 27.39 1.86 -17.50
C ARG A 282 26.55 2.44 -16.34
N PRO A 283 25.68 1.67 -15.65
CA PRO A 283 24.86 2.18 -14.56
C PRO A 283 25.69 3.08 -13.64
N GLU A 284 25.46 4.39 -13.69
CA GLU A 284 26.16 5.35 -12.83
C GLU A 284 25.73 5.04 -11.40
N PHE A 285 26.60 4.34 -10.69
CA PHE A 285 26.58 4.29 -9.24
C PHE A 285 26.71 5.74 -8.76
N PRO A 286 25.84 6.20 -7.84
CA PRO A 286 25.98 7.55 -7.30
C PRO A 286 27.42 7.70 -6.78
N GLY A 287 28.08 8.79 -7.21
CA GLY A 287 29.48 9.06 -6.89
C GLY A 287 29.76 9.07 -5.38
N PRO A 288 31.05 9.16 -4.98
CA PRO A 288 31.54 8.95 -3.62
C PRO A 288 30.91 9.82 -2.51
N ALA A 289 30.07 10.81 -2.85
CA ALA A 289 29.30 11.64 -1.93
C ALA A 289 27.95 11.05 -1.47
N ALA A 290 27.54 9.86 -1.94
CA ALA A 290 26.45 9.14 -1.26
C ALA A 290 26.89 8.89 0.18
N VAL A 291 26.13 9.35 1.17
CA VAL A 291 26.39 9.17 2.60
C VAL A 291 26.59 7.67 2.88
N TRP A 292 27.84 7.23 2.82
CA TRP A 292 28.28 5.95 3.30
C TRP A 292 28.29 6.12 4.81
N LEU A 293 27.34 5.50 5.49
CA LEU A 293 27.23 5.62 6.94
C LEU A 293 28.48 4.96 7.56
N ARG A 294 29.55 5.75 7.71
CA ARG A 294 30.80 5.41 8.40
C ARG A 294 30.71 5.77 9.89
N GLY A 295 29.50 5.89 10.45
CA GLY A 295 29.29 6.15 11.86
C GLY A 295 29.72 4.98 12.74
N PHE A 296 30.24 5.29 13.93
CA PHE A 296 30.65 4.34 14.98
C PHE A 296 29.63 3.19 15.21
N GLY A 297 28.32 3.48 15.13
CA GLY A 297 27.26 2.47 15.29
C GLY A 297 27.21 1.35 14.24
N LEU A 298 27.68 1.57 13.00
CA LEU A 298 27.66 0.53 11.95
C LEU A 298 28.84 -0.42 12.01
N ARG A 299 29.98 0.01 12.58
CA ARG A 299 31.08 -0.91 12.93
C ARG A 299 30.63 -1.90 14.00
N CYS A 300 29.80 -1.47 14.96
CA CYS A 300 29.19 -2.35 15.94
C CYS A 300 28.27 -3.40 15.29
N LEU A 301 27.39 -3.00 14.36
CA LEU A 301 26.49 -3.92 13.64
C LEU A 301 27.23 -4.90 12.72
N ALA A 302 28.38 -4.49 12.17
CA ALA A 302 29.28 -5.36 11.43
C ALA A 302 30.23 -6.17 12.33
N SER A 303 30.24 -5.95 13.64
CA SER A 303 31.14 -6.69 14.54
C SER A 303 30.65 -8.12 14.72
N ARG A 304 31.56 -9.08 14.53
CA ARG A 304 31.30 -10.50 14.77
C ARG A 304 30.96 -10.81 16.24
N PRO A 305 31.66 -10.28 17.26
CA PRO A 305 31.35 -10.61 18.66
C PRO A 305 29.98 -10.08 19.09
N LEU A 306 29.62 -8.83 18.76
CA LEU A 306 28.29 -8.31 19.10
C LEU A 306 27.20 -9.10 18.41
N ARG A 307 27.36 -9.42 17.12
CA ARG A 307 26.38 -10.26 16.41
C ARG A 307 26.23 -11.63 17.07
N ARG A 308 27.33 -12.28 17.46
CA ARG A 308 27.29 -13.56 18.17
C ARG A 308 26.62 -13.45 19.54
N LEU A 309 26.89 -12.37 20.28
CA LEU A 309 26.23 -12.08 21.55
C LEU A 309 24.72 -11.94 21.37
N LEU A 310 24.27 -11.15 20.40
CA LEU A 310 22.85 -10.95 20.12
C LEU A 310 22.18 -12.23 19.60
N GLN A 311 22.86 -13.03 18.77
CA GLN A 311 22.37 -14.36 18.36
C GLN A 311 22.26 -15.31 19.57
N GLY A 312 23.20 -15.24 20.50
CA GLY A 312 23.18 -16.00 21.76
C GLY A 312 22.02 -15.60 22.65
N ALA A 313 21.80 -14.30 22.84
CA ALA A 313 20.64 -13.78 23.56
C ALA A 313 19.31 -14.22 22.90
N ALA A 314 19.21 -14.15 21.57
CA ALA A 314 18.05 -14.64 20.83
C ALA A 314 17.86 -16.17 20.98
N ALA A 315 18.95 -16.93 21.11
CA ALA A 315 18.88 -18.38 21.34
C ALA A 315 18.42 -18.72 22.76
N LEU A 316 18.84 -17.94 23.77
CA LEU A 316 18.33 -18.04 25.14
C LEU A 316 16.85 -17.71 25.23
N LEU A 317 16.39 -16.66 24.52
CA LEU A 317 14.97 -16.33 24.38
C LEU A 317 14.18 -17.47 23.72
N ALA A 318 14.72 -18.05 22.64
CA ALA A 318 14.10 -19.20 21.98
C ALA A 318 14.06 -20.44 22.89
N LEU A 319 15.10 -20.67 23.71
CA LEU A 319 15.13 -21.73 24.70
C LEU A 319 14.07 -21.49 25.79
N ALA A 320 13.93 -20.26 26.29
CA ALA A 320 12.89 -19.91 27.26
C ALA A 320 11.48 -20.18 26.69
N VAL A 321 11.25 -19.84 25.41
CA VAL A 321 10.00 -20.19 24.70
C VAL A 321 9.79 -21.70 24.63
N VAL A 322 10.83 -22.48 24.31
CA VAL A 322 10.71 -23.95 24.24
C VAL A 322 10.41 -24.54 25.63
N VAL A 323 11.16 -24.13 26.65
CA VAL A 323 10.98 -24.63 28.02
C VAL A 323 9.59 -24.28 28.53
N ASP A 324 9.18 -23.02 28.42
CA ASP A 324 7.86 -22.58 28.89
C ASP A 324 6.73 -23.21 28.06
N GLY A 325 6.92 -23.43 26.76
CA GLY A 325 5.93 -24.09 25.92
C GLY A 325 5.77 -25.59 26.21
N LEU A 326 6.82 -26.29 26.67
CA LEU A 326 6.78 -27.72 27.00
C LEU A 326 6.28 -28.00 28.42
N TRP A 327 6.65 -27.16 29.39
CA TRP A 327 6.41 -27.41 30.82
C TRP A 327 5.52 -26.35 31.50
N GLY A 328 5.28 -25.21 30.85
CA GLY A 328 4.38 -24.18 31.35
C GLY A 328 2.90 -24.49 31.15
N PRO A 329 2.01 -23.58 31.58
CA PRO A 329 0.57 -23.71 31.43
C PRO A 329 0.18 -23.76 29.95
N ALA A 330 -0.73 -24.69 29.63
CA ALA A 330 -1.23 -24.90 28.27
C ALA A 330 -2.32 -23.89 27.88
N ALA A 331 -3.08 -23.36 28.85
CA ALA A 331 -4.15 -22.40 28.61
C ALA A 331 -4.30 -21.41 29.79
N PRO A 332 -4.68 -20.14 29.52
CA PRO A 332 -4.78 -19.54 28.18
C PRO A 332 -3.39 -19.38 27.56
N SER A 333 -3.28 -19.41 26.23
CA SER A 333 -1.99 -19.28 25.51
C SER A 333 -1.26 -17.97 25.86
N ALA A 334 -2.01 -16.91 26.17
CA ALA A 334 -1.51 -15.62 26.67
C ALA A 334 -0.73 -15.72 27.99
N SER A 335 -0.92 -16.80 28.76
CA SER A 335 -0.19 -17.04 30.00
C SER A 335 1.26 -17.49 29.78
N ASN A 336 1.58 -17.90 28.54
CA ASN A 336 2.78 -18.63 28.17
C ASN A 336 3.66 -17.83 27.21
N LEU A 337 4.98 -17.80 27.46
CA LEU A 337 5.96 -17.15 26.60
C LEU A 337 5.90 -17.68 25.17
N ALA A 338 5.60 -18.98 24.97
CA ALA A 338 5.43 -19.56 23.65
C ALA A 338 4.16 -19.07 22.94
N GLY A 339 3.10 -18.76 23.67
CA GLY A 339 1.88 -18.18 23.09
C GLY A 339 2.02 -16.69 22.77
N VAL A 340 2.75 -15.93 23.59
CA VAL A 340 2.84 -14.47 23.48
C VAL A 340 4.02 -14.01 22.62
N LEU A 341 5.23 -14.47 22.91
CA LEU A 341 6.45 -13.85 22.39
C LEU A 341 6.61 -14.02 20.85
N PRO A 342 6.48 -15.23 20.26
CA PRO A 342 6.63 -15.40 18.81
C PRO A 342 5.49 -14.74 18.01
N TRP A 343 4.25 -14.85 18.51
CA TRP A 343 3.04 -14.56 17.75
C TRP A 343 2.57 -13.10 17.84
N THR A 344 2.65 -12.52 19.04
CA THR A 344 2.22 -11.14 19.33
C THR A 344 3.37 -10.16 19.14
N HIS A 345 4.55 -10.45 19.69
CA HIS A 345 5.66 -9.49 19.72
C HIS A 345 6.62 -9.64 18.54
N ILE A 346 7.32 -10.77 18.44
CA ILE A 346 8.43 -10.95 17.50
C ILE A 346 7.95 -10.78 16.05
N ARG A 347 6.79 -11.33 15.69
CA ARG A 347 6.25 -11.24 14.32
C ARG A 347 5.98 -9.79 13.88
N ALA A 348 5.35 -8.98 14.72
CA ALA A 348 5.06 -7.58 14.43
C ALA A 348 6.34 -6.72 14.45
N LEU A 349 7.20 -6.92 15.45
CA LEU A 349 8.49 -6.23 15.55
C LEU A 349 9.44 -6.58 14.39
N ALA A 350 9.37 -7.79 13.85
CA ALA A 350 10.15 -8.17 12.67
C ALA A 350 9.74 -7.39 11.42
N LEU A 351 8.44 -7.12 11.23
CA LEU A 351 7.95 -6.27 10.12
C LEU A 351 8.38 -4.82 10.28
N LEU A 352 8.25 -4.25 11.49
CA LEU A 352 8.77 -2.91 11.79
C LEU A 352 10.29 -2.86 11.57
N GLY A 353 11.01 -3.89 12.01
CA GLY A 353 12.44 -4.04 11.80
C GLY A 353 12.84 -4.06 10.32
N LEU A 354 12.05 -4.66 9.43
CA LEU A 354 12.30 -4.61 7.99
C LEU A 354 12.25 -3.19 7.42
N LEU A 355 11.30 -2.37 7.91
CA LEU A 355 11.12 -0.98 7.48
C LEU A 355 12.21 -0.05 8.04
N LEU A 356 12.76 -0.35 9.22
CA LEU A 356 13.74 0.52 9.89
C LEU A 356 15.20 0.08 9.68
N ALA A 357 15.46 -1.22 9.74
CA ALA A 357 16.80 -1.81 9.81
C ALA A 357 17.06 -2.91 8.75
N GLY A 358 16.08 -3.21 7.88
CA GLY A 358 16.20 -4.23 6.84
C GLY A 358 16.22 -5.65 7.38
N ASN A 359 16.97 -6.55 6.73
CA ASN A 359 17.02 -7.97 7.09
C ASN A 359 17.79 -8.26 8.40
N PHE A 360 17.87 -7.28 9.30
CA PHE A 360 18.59 -7.42 10.56
C PHE A 360 18.05 -8.58 11.42
N PHE A 361 16.74 -8.87 11.35
CA PHE A 361 16.16 -10.07 11.96
C PHE A 361 16.84 -11.37 11.50
N CYS A 362 17.16 -11.50 10.21
CA CYS A 362 17.89 -12.66 9.69
C CYS A 362 19.34 -12.71 10.18
N ALA A 363 19.95 -11.55 10.43
CA ALA A 363 21.31 -11.46 10.97
C ALA A 363 21.37 -11.87 12.45
N LEU A 364 20.32 -11.57 13.22
CA LEU A 364 20.17 -11.90 14.64
C LEU A 364 19.58 -13.30 14.89
N CYS A 365 19.09 -13.96 13.84
CA CYS A 365 18.38 -15.22 13.95
C CYS A 365 19.19 -16.30 14.70
N PRO A 366 18.62 -16.93 15.76
CA PRO A 366 19.34 -17.90 16.59
C PRO A 366 19.66 -19.20 15.84
N PHE A 367 18.90 -19.53 14.80
CA PHE A 367 19.15 -20.70 13.94
C PHE A 367 20.48 -20.59 13.16
N THR A 368 21.12 -19.42 13.14
CA THR A 368 22.48 -19.29 12.59
C THR A 368 23.54 -19.92 13.48
N LEU A 369 23.28 -20.09 14.79
CA LEU A 369 24.18 -20.78 15.72
C LEU A 369 24.18 -22.29 15.48
N SER A 370 22.99 -22.91 15.39
CA SER A 370 22.84 -24.33 15.06
C SER A 370 23.45 -24.66 13.70
N ARG A 371 23.23 -23.81 12.70
CA ARG A 371 23.90 -23.92 11.40
C ARG A 371 25.42 -23.83 11.54
N GLY A 372 25.93 -22.86 12.30
CA GLY A 372 27.36 -22.72 12.56
C GLY A 372 27.99 -23.94 13.24
N LEU A 373 27.25 -24.59 14.14
CA LEU A 373 27.65 -25.86 14.77
C LEU A 373 27.67 -27.00 13.75
N ALA A 374 26.61 -27.15 12.95
CA ALA A 374 26.54 -28.12 11.87
C ALA A 374 27.73 -28.00 10.91
N GLN A 375 28.17 -26.78 10.62
CA GLN A 375 29.29 -26.53 9.73
C GLN A 375 30.65 -27.05 10.24
N LYS A 376 30.79 -27.27 11.55
CA LYS A 376 32.03 -27.80 12.16
C LYS A 376 32.13 -29.32 12.09
N LEU A 377 31.04 -30.02 11.80
CA LEU A 377 31.08 -31.48 11.69
C LEU A 377 31.81 -31.93 10.41
N PRO A 378 32.60 -33.00 10.48
CA PRO A 378 33.40 -33.49 9.35
C PRO A 378 32.58 -34.28 8.31
N TRP A 379 31.26 -34.07 8.23
CA TRP A 379 30.40 -34.81 7.32
C TRP A 379 30.57 -34.34 5.87
N ARG A 380 30.54 -35.30 4.94
CA ARG A 380 30.58 -35.01 3.50
C ARG A 380 29.30 -34.31 3.09
N ARG A 381 29.43 -33.08 2.59
CA ARG A 381 28.28 -32.28 2.15
C ARG A 381 27.91 -32.53 0.70
N LEU A 382 26.61 -32.60 0.48
CA LEU A 382 26.00 -32.74 -0.84
C LEU A 382 25.72 -31.38 -1.47
N ALA A 383 25.66 -31.35 -2.79
CA ALA A 383 25.18 -30.19 -3.53
C ALA A 383 23.65 -30.07 -3.39
N TRP A 384 23.13 -28.84 -3.31
CA TRP A 384 21.69 -28.63 -3.24
C TRP A 384 21.00 -29.07 -4.56
N PRO A 385 19.95 -29.92 -4.49
CA PRO A 385 19.28 -30.47 -5.67
C PRO A 385 18.76 -29.39 -6.60
N ARG A 386 18.95 -29.56 -7.93
CA ARG A 386 18.54 -28.56 -8.93
C ARG A 386 17.04 -28.25 -8.87
N VAL A 387 16.21 -29.27 -8.64
CA VAL A 387 14.75 -29.15 -8.54
C VAL A 387 14.31 -28.25 -7.37
N LEU A 388 15.09 -28.21 -6.29
CA LEU A 388 14.79 -27.44 -5.07
C LEU A 388 15.44 -26.04 -5.05
N ARG A 389 16.08 -25.60 -6.15
CA ARG A 389 16.72 -24.26 -6.20
C ARG A 389 15.72 -23.12 -6.36
N GLY A 390 14.51 -23.42 -6.84
CA GLY A 390 13.43 -22.44 -6.96
C GLY A 390 12.85 -22.03 -5.61
N LYS A 391 11.81 -21.20 -5.66
CA LYS A 391 11.01 -20.76 -4.50
C LYS A 391 9.75 -21.62 -4.29
N TRP A 392 9.56 -22.67 -5.07
CA TRP A 392 8.45 -23.62 -4.88
C TRP A 392 8.46 -24.33 -3.52
N PRO A 393 9.61 -24.79 -2.97
CA PRO A 393 9.62 -25.36 -1.62
C PRO A 393 9.17 -24.34 -0.57
N ALA A 394 9.66 -23.10 -0.68
CA ALA A 394 9.24 -22.01 0.18
C ALA A 394 7.74 -21.69 0.08
N PHE A 395 7.19 -21.66 -1.15
CA PHE A 395 5.77 -21.48 -1.40
C PHE A 395 4.94 -22.58 -0.71
N ALA A 396 5.31 -23.85 -0.90
CA ALA A 396 4.59 -24.98 -0.31
C ALA A 396 4.66 -24.96 1.23
N LEU A 397 5.85 -24.69 1.80
CA LEU A 397 6.03 -24.59 3.24
C LEU A 397 5.26 -23.42 3.85
N LEU A 398 5.22 -22.26 3.18
CA LEU A 398 4.44 -21.10 3.65
C LEU A 398 2.93 -21.36 3.54
N LEU A 399 2.47 -21.99 2.46
CA LEU A 399 1.06 -22.34 2.31
C LEU A 399 0.62 -23.34 3.40
N LEU A 400 1.43 -24.38 3.62
CA LEU A 400 1.21 -25.34 4.71
C LEU A 400 1.27 -24.66 6.07
N PHE A 401 2.21 -23.74 6.28
CA PHE A 401 2.32 -22.99 7.52
C PHE A 401 1.05 -22.17 7.78
N PHE A 402 0.60 -21.37 6.81
CA PHE A 402 -0.62 -20.56 6.97
C PHE A 402 -1.88 -21.43 7.14
N TRP A 403 -1.95 -22.58 6.47
CA TRP A 403 -3.02 -23.54 6.68
C TRP A 403 -2.97 -24.10 8.11
N SER A 404 -1.80 -24.59 8.56
CA SER A 404 -1.64 -25.13 9.92
C SER A 404 -1.93 -24.08 10.98
N TYR A 405 -1.49 -22.85 10.76
CA TYR A 405 -1.74 -21.71 11.64
C TYR A 405 -3.24 -21.53 11.90
N GLU A 406 -4.06 -21.67 10.85
CA GLU A 406 -5.49 -21.43 10.94
C GLU A 406 -6.28 -22.64 11.43
N PHE A 407 -5.95 -23.83 10.93
CA PHE A 407 -6.76 -25.03 11.17
C PHE A 407 -6.27 -25.87 12.36
N LEU A 408 -4.97 -25.84 12.68
CA LEU A 408 -4.41 -26.49 13.87
C LEU A 408 -4.30 -25.55 15.06
N ARG A 409 -4.74 -24.29 14.93
CA ARG A 409 -4.68 -23.24 15.96
C ARG A 409 -3.31 -23.17 16.63
N VAL A 410 -2.26 -23.23 15.82
CA VAL A 410 -0.85 -23.23 16.26
C VAL A 410 -0.54 -22.06 17.20
N TRP A 411 -1.17 -20.91 16.96
CA TRP A 411 -1.03 -19.70 17.77
C TRP A 411 -1.61 -19.84 19.18
N ASP A 412 -2.52 -20.80 19.41
CA ASP A 412 -3.21 -21.03 20.68
C ASP A 412 -2.68 -22.26 21.42
N SER A 413 -1.57 -22.84 20.94
CA SER A 413 -0.93 -24.02 21.54
C SER A 413 0.55 -23.74 21.85
N PRO A 414 0.88 -23.47 23.14
CA PRO A 414 2.27 -23.32 23.58
C PRO A 414 3.14 -24.53 23.24
N LEU A 415 2.60 -25.74 23.45
CA LEU A 415 3.27 -27.01 23.15
C LEU A 415 3.62 -27.14 21.67
N PHE A 416 2.66 -26.85 20.78
CA PHE A 416 2.92 -26.92 19.34
C PHE A 416 3.94 -25.87 18.91
N THR A 417 3.90 -24.67 19.52
CA THR A 417 4.89 -23.62 19.25
C THR A 417 6.30 -24.05 19.67
N ALA A 418 6.48 -24.71 20.82
CA ALA A 418 7.77 -25.24 21.24
C ALA A 418 8.33 -26.27 20.24
N TRP A 419 7.49 -27.20 19.78
CA TRP A 419 7.87 -28.19 18.77
C TRP A 419 8.23 -27.56 17.43
N ILE A 420 7.53 -26.51 17.01
CA ILE A 420 7.92 -25.73 15.83
C ILE A 420 9.33 -25.18 16.01
N VAL A 421 9.61 -24.49 17.13
CA VAL A 421 10.93 -23.90 17.36
C VAL A 421 12.03 -24.97 17.34
N LEU A 422 11.81 -26.11 18.00
CA LEU A 422 12.71 -27.27 17.95
C LEU A 422 12.91 -27.78 16.51
N ALA A 423 11.84 -27.91 15.74
CA ALA A 423 11.89 -28.33 14.34
C ALA A 423 12.69 -27.35 13.47
N TYR A 424 12.64 -26.03 13.74
CA TYR A 424 13.49 -25.05 13.06
C TYR A 424 14.97 -25.21 13.43
N PHE A 425 15.30 -25.43 14.70
CA PHE A 425 16.69 -25.69 15.11
C PHE A 425 17.21 -26.99 14.48
N ALA A 426 16.45 -28.08 14.55
CA ALA A 426 16.80 -29.36 13.93
C ALA A 426 16.90 -29.24 12.40
N GLY A 427 15.91 -28.67 11.72
CA GLY A 427 15.90 -28.50 10.28
C GLY A 427 17.04 -27.61 9.77
N SER A 428 17.34 -26.53 10.49
CA SER A 428 18.48 -25.66 10.16
C SER A 428 19.83 -26.36 10.36
N PHE A 429 19.98 -27.14 11.42
CA PHE A 429 21.16 -27.96 11.67
C PHE A 429 21.33 -29.03 10.58
N LEU A 430 20.31 -29.86 10.36
CA LEU A 430 20.34 -30.98 9.39
C LEU A 430 20.60 -30.49 7.97
N CYS A 431 19.95 -29.40 7.54
CA CYS A 431 20.20 -28.84 6.21
C CYS A 431 21.65 -28.40 6.01
N ASP A 432 22.23 -27.69 6.97
CA ASP A 432 23.60 -27.18 6.86
C ASP A 432 24.65 -28.25 7.23
N ALA A 433 24.26 -29.37 7.86
CA ALA A 433 25.11 -30.53 8.09
C ALA A 433 25.22 -31.41 6.83
N LEU A 434 24.11 -31.59 6.12
CA LEU A 434 24.03 -32.42 4.89
C LEU A 434 24.43 -31.65 3.63
N PHE A 435 24.22 -30.34 3.56
CA PHE A 435 24.47 -29.52 2.37
C PHE A 435 25.47 -28.37 2.65
N SER A 436 25.87 -27.66 1.59
CA SER A 436 26.69 -26.46 1.74
C SER A 436 26.01 -25.41 2.64
N SER A 437 26.79 -24.51 3.23
CA SER A 437 26.24 -23.49 4.14
C SER A 437 25.14 -22.65 3.50
N GLY A 438 24.15 -22.22 4.30
CA GLY A 438 23.16 -21.21 3.91
C GLY A 438 22.00 -21.68 3.05
N ARG A 439 21.91 -22.98 2.75
CA ARG A 439 20.79 -23.56 1.98
C ARG A 439 19.48 -23.48 2.73
N PHE A 440 19.50 -23.70 4.05
CA PHE A 440 18.30 -23.58 4.88
C PHE A 440 17.65 -22.19 4.72
N CYS A 441 18.41 -21.11 4.93
CA CYS A 441 17.87 -19.76 4.80
C CYS A 441 17.42 -19.45 3.37
N LYS A 442 18.19 -19.86 2.36
CA LYS A 442 17.92 -19.51 0.95
C LYS A 442 16.72 -20.23 0.34
N HIS A 443 16.46 -21.48 0.74
CA HIS A 443 15.47 -22.34 0.07
C HIS A 443 14.40 -22.93 0.98
N VAL A 444 14.66 -23.08 2.29
CA VAL A 444 13.77 -23.85 3.20
C VAL A 444 13.03 -22.96 4.19
N CYS A 445 13.72 -22.04 4.87
CA CYS A 445 13.18 -21.26 5.99
C CYS A 445 12.00 -20.37 5.58
N PRO A 446 10.73 -20.69 5.89
CA PRO A 446 9.60 -19.92 5.41
C PRO A 446 9.55 -18.52 6.02
N VAL A 447 9.96 -18.35 7.29
CA VAL A 447 10.12 -17.03 7.93
C VAL A 447 11.16 -16.18 7.21
N GLY A 448 12.27 -16.80 6.79
CA GLY A 448 13.31 -16.14 5.99
C GLY A 448 12.78 -15.71 4.62
N GLN A 449 11.95 -16.53 3.97
CA GLN A 449 11.37 -16.22 2.66
C GLN A 449 10.32 -15.11 2.72
N PHE A 450 9.49 -15.11 3.76
CA PHE A 450 8.61 -14.01 4.11
C PHE A 450 9.41 -12.71 4.29
N GLY A 451 10.47 -12.75 5.11
CA GLY A 451 11.35 -11.59 5.33
C GLY A 451 12.05 -11.12 4.06
N PHE A 452 12.63 -12.03 3.27
CA PHE A 452 13.34 -11.70 2.03
C PHE A 452 12.45 -11.04 0.99
N ALA A 453 11.21 -11.51 0.82
CA ALA A 453 10.27 -10.88 -0.11
C ALA A 453 9.97 -9.42 0.28
N PHE A 454 9.67 -9.20 1.55
CA PHE A 454 9.33 -7.86 2.06
C PHE A 454 10.54 -6.95 2.29
N SER A 455 11.75 -7.51 2.37
CA SER A 455 13.00 -6.74 2.45
C SER A 455 13.28 -5.86 1.24
N THR A 456 12.53 -6.04 0.14
CA THR A 456 12.51 -5.14 -1.02
C THR A 456 11.99 -3.74 -0.68
N LEU A 457 11.37 -3.56 0.49
CA LEU A 457 10.91 -2.28 1.03
C LEU A 457 11.90 -1.65 2.02
N SER A 458 12.97 -2.37 2.36
CA SER A 458 13.94 -1.88 3.34
C SER A 458 14.67 -0.63 2.84
N PRO A 459 14.97 0.32 3.73
CA PRO A 459 15.75 1.51 3.42
C PRO A 459 17.27 1.25 3.35
N LEU A 460 17.72 0.03 3.61
CA LEU A 460 19.15 -0.33 3.68
C LEU A 460 19.42 -1.58 2.85
N GLU A 461 20.54 -1.63 2.14
CA GLU A 461 21.02 -2.81 1.42
C GLU A 461 22.53 -2.97 1.52
N VAL A 462 23.03 -4.21 1.45
CA VAL A 462 24.47 -4.48 1.25
C VAL A 462 24.81 -4.41 -0.23
N ARG A 463 25.77 -3.58 -0.62
CA ARG A 463 26.20 -3.42 -2.02
C ARG A 463 27.70 -3.21 -2.16
N ALA A 464 28.21 -3.44 -3.37
CA ALA A 464 29.55 -2.99 -3.74
C ALA A 464 29.59 -1.46 -3.88
N ARG A 465 30.70 -0.84 -3.48
CA ARG A 465 30.94 0.61 -3.64
C ARG A 465 31.31 0.93 -5.08
N ASP A 466 32.25 0.18 -5.64
CA ASP A 466 32.65 0.27 -7.03
C ASP A 466 32.65 -1.12 -7.68
N VAL A 467 31.88 -1.29 -8.75
CA VAL A 467 31.85 -2.56 -9.47
C VAL A 467 33.14 -2.81 -10.24
N GLN A 468 33.89 -1.78 -10.64
CA GLN A 468 35.17 -1.95 -11.36
C GLN A 468 36.22 -2.60 -10.47
N THR A 469 36.33 -2.20 -9.20
CA THR A 469 37.17 -2.87 -8.20
C THR A 469 36.80 -4.34 -8.03
N CYS A 470 35.53 -4.70 -8.20
CA CYS A 470 35.13 -6.11 -8.19
C CYS A 470 35.47 -6.86 -9.48
N GLU A 471 35.54 -6.19 -10.63
CA GLU A 471 35.90 -6.81 -11.91
C GLU A 471 37.38 -7.24 -11.93
N THR A 472 38.25 -6.53 -11.20
CA THR A 472 39.69 -6.82 -11.09
C THR A 472 40.05 -7.65 -9.86
N CYS A 473 39.10 -7.91 -8.95
CA CYS A 473 39.34 -8.71 -7.75
C CYS A 473 39.50 -10.20 -8.11
N VAL A 474 40.66 -10.77 -7.80
CA VAL A 474 40.96 -12.17 -8.14
C VAL A 474 40.42 -13.12 -7.07
N SER A 475 40.55 -12.75 -5.78
CA SER A 475 40.35 -13.68 -4.67
C SER A 475 38.88 -13.97 -4.36
N HIS A 476 37.98 -13.01 -4.63
CA HIS A 476 36.53 -13.13 -4.41
C HIS A 476 36.13 -13.60 -2.99
N ASP A 477 36.93 -13.26 -1.97
CA ASP A 477 36.72 -13.63 -0.56
C ASP A 477 35.31 -13.24 -0.05
N CYS A 478 34.71 -12.17 -0.59
CA CYS A 478 33.36 -11.76 -0.24
C CYS A 478 32.29 -12.83 -0.57
N LEU A 479 32.57 -13.71 -1.54
CA LEU A 479 31.75 -14.85 -1.91
C LEU A 479 32.27 -16.14 -1.29
N LEU A 480 33.56 -16.43 -1.43
CA LEU A 480 34.17 -17.72 -1.07
C LEU A 480 34.57 -17.81 0.42
N GLY A 481 34.84 -16.67 1.05
CA GLY A 481 35.51 -16.58 2.34
C GLY A 481 37.03 -16.68 2.22
N ASN A 482 37.70 -16.49 3.35
CA ASN A 482 39.15 -16.66 3.50
C ASN A 482 39.45 -17.35 4.85
N ALA A 483 40.72 -17.40 5.23
CA ALA A 483 41.17 -18.08 6.45
C ALA A 483 40.51 -17.52 7.74
N GLU A 484 40.18 -16.23 7.77
CA GLU A 484 39.69 -15.54 8.97
C GLU A 484 38.17 -15.31 8.96
N GLN A 485 37.61 -15.05 7.78
CA GLN A 485 36.24 -14.62 7.59
C GLN A 485 35.48 -15.54 6.62
N PRO A 486 34.27 -15.98 6.97
CA PRO A 486 33.42 -16.70 6.02
C PRO A 486 32.95 -15.76 4.90
N GLY A 487 32.65 -16.34 3.73
CA GLY A 487 32.06 -15.63 2.60
C GLY A 487 30.54 -15.50 2.69
N CYS A 488 29.89 -15.20 1.57
CA CYS A 488 28.44 -15.10 1.50
C CYS A 488 27.76 -16.49 1.49
N ALA A 489 27.21 -16.91 2.63
CA ALA A 489 26.55 -18.21 2.77
C ALA A 489 25.35 -18.44 1.83
N THR A 490 24.73 -17.40 1.26
CA THR A 490 23.63 -17.55 0.30
C THR A 490 24.07 -17.42 -1.16
N ASP A 491 25.37 -17.47 -1.42
CA ASP A 491 26.01 -17.38 -2.74
C ASP A 491 25.65 -16.11 -3.52
N LEU A 492 25.52 -14.97 -2.82
CA LEU A 492 25.22 -13.69 -3.48
C LEU A 492 26.51 -13.02 -3.95
N PHE A 493 26.86 -13.26 -5.21
CA PHE A 493 27.90 -12.51 -5.91
C PHE A 493 27.62 -10.99 -5.89
N LEU A 494 28.42 -10.26 -5.11
CA LEU A 494 28.20 -8.86 -4.75
C LEU A 494 28.06 -7.89 -5.94
N PRO A 495 28.84 -8.00 -7.04
CA PRO A 495 28.71 -7.10 -8.19
C PRO A 495 27.36 -7.16 -8.89
N ARG A 496 26.69 -8.32 -8.82
CA ARG A 496 25.35 -8.55 -9.39
C ARG A 496 24.26 -8.63 -8.31
N LYS A 497 24.61 -8.43 -7.04
CA LYS A 497 23.64 -8.38 -5.94
C LYS A 497 22.95 -7.02 -5.99
N GLN A 498 21.62 -7.05 -6.11
CA GLN A 498 20.78 -5.84 -6.04
C GLN A 498 19.62 -6.13 -5.12
N GLY A 499 19.39 -5.26 -4.15
CA GLY A 499 18.36 -5.46 -3.15
C GLY A 499 18.73 -6.48 -2.09
N ASN A 500 17.71 -6.88 -1.34
CA ASN A 500 17.84 -7.68 -0.12
C ASN A 500 17.28 -9.10 -0.22
N LEU A 501 16.67 -9.45 -1.36
CA LEU A 501 16.23 -10.82 -1.61
C LEU A 501 17.40 -11.79 -1.47
N ASP A 502 17.18 -12.86 -0.68
CA ASP A 502 18.17 -13.87 -0.28
C ASP A 502 19.37 -13.37 0.53
N CYS A 503 19.42 -12.08 0.90
CA CYS A 503 20.48 -11.52 1.73
C CYS A 503 20.11 -11.62 3.21
N THR A 504 20.87 -12.38 3.99
CA THR A 504 20.67 -12.55 5.44
C THR A 504 21.20 -11.40 6.28
N PHE A 505 21.79 -10.36 5.68
CA PHE A 505 22.35 -9.20 6.39
C PHE A 505 23.45 -9.55 7.41
N CYS A 506 24.12 -10.70 7.28
CA CYS A 506 25.19 -11.12 8.20
C CYS A 506 26.49 -10.31 8.11
N MET A 507 26.65 -9.51 7.04
CA MET A 507 27.85 -8.71 6.75
C MET A 507 29.15 -9.52 6.61
N ASP A 508 29.07 -10.84 6.39
CA ASP A 508 30.25 -11.70 6.18
C ASP A 508 31.02 -11.25 4.92
N CYS A 509 30.31 -11.02 3.81
CA CYS A 509 30.89 -10.46 2.58
C CYS A 509 31.54 -9.08 2.73
N VAL A 510 31.11 -8.28 3.72
CA VAL A 510 31.70 -6.97 4.01
C VAL A 510 33.05 -7.14 4.69
N ARG A 511 33.12 -7.99 5.73
CA ARG A 511 34.35 -8.27 6.47
C ARG A 511 35.38 -9.05 5.66
N ALA A 512 34.93 -9.94 4.79
CA ALA A 512 35.82 -10.74 3.96
C ALA A 512 36.36 -9.96 2.75
N CYS A 513 35.86 -8.76 2.43
CA CYS A 513 36.30 -8.04 1.24
C CYS A 513 37.74 -7.51 1.38
N PRO A 514 38.69 -7.94 0.53
CA PRO A 514 40.10 -7.53 0.64
C PRO A 514 40.34 -6.06 0.22
N HIS A 515 39.36 -5.43 -0.43
CA HIS A 515 39.47 -4.07 -0.96
C HIS A 515 38.58 -3.05 -0.23
N ASP A 516 37.96 -3.41 0.90
CA ASP A 516 36.99 -2.57 1.62
C ASP A 516 35.89 -1.99 0.69
N ASN A 517 35.49 -2.79 -0.31
CA ASN A 517 34.62 -2.36 -1.40
C ASN A 517 33.17 -2.83 -1.23
N ALA A 518 32.84 -3.46 -0.10
CA ALA A 518 31.51 -3.95 0.23
C ALA A 518 31.00 -3.22 1.47
N GLY A 519 29.74 -2.76 1.47
CA GLY A 519 29.20 -2.04 2.62
C GLY A 519 27.69 -1.91 2.63
N LEU A 520 27.17 -1.42 3.75
CA LEU A 520 25.76 -1.06 3.88
C LEU A 520 25.53 0.30 3.23
N ALA A 521 24.46 0.41 2.45
CA ALA A 521 24.08 1.64 1.79
C ALA A 521 22.58 1.89 1.86
N PRO A 522 22.17 3.17 1.81
CA PRO A 522 20.75 3.52 1.65
C PRO A 522 20.18 2.94 0.36
N ALA A 523 19.00 2.34 0.48
CA ALA A 523 18.18 1.81 -0.60
C ALA A 523 16.86 2.59 -0.66
N VAL A 524 16.35 2.81 -1.87
CA VAL A 524 15.01 3.38 -2.04
C VAL A 524 13.99 2.25 -1.93
N PRO A 525 13.01 2.31 -1.02
CA PRO A 525 11.98 1.28 -0.89
C PRO A 525 11.32 0.95 -2.24
N ALA A 526 11.05 -0.34 -2.48
CA ALA A 526 10.46 -0.87 -3.71
C ALA A 526 11.25 -0.56 -5.00
N ARG A 527 12.53 -0.14 -4.93
CA ARG A 527 13.37 0.06 -6.13
C ARG A 527 13.57 -1.23 -6.92
N ASP A 528 13.80 -2.34 -6.22
CA ASP A 528 14.12 -3.60 -6.89
C ASP A 528 12.94 -4.14 -7.70
N LEU A 529 11.73 -3.92 -7.21
CA LEU A 529 10.49 -4.33 -7.89
C LEU A 529 10.34 -3.63 -9.25
N ARG A 530 10.89 -2.43 -9.40
CA ARG A 530 10.77 -1.60 -10.61
C ARG A 530 11.75 -1.97 -11.72
N ILE A 531 12.83 -2.68 -11.42
CA ILE A 531 13.95 -2.89 -12.36
C ILE A 531 14.05 -4.38 -12.73
N ASP A 532 14.23 -4.69 -14.02
CA ASP A 532 14.36 -6.08 -14.50
C ASP A 532 15.77 -6.40 -15.02
N VAL A 533 16.75 -6.30 -14.13
CA VAL A 533 18.13 -6.71 -14.41
C VAL A 533 18.37 -8.18 -14.04
N HIS A 534 19.44 -8.75 -14.60
CA HIS A 534 19.92 -10.05 -14.17
C HIS A 534 20.62 -9.94 -12.81
N ARG A 535 20.13 -10.66 -11.81
CA ARG A 535 20.59 -10.61 -10.42
C ARG A 535 21.32 -11.88 -10.00
N SER A 536 22.27 -11.70 -9.10
CA SER A 536 22.99 -12.81 -8.45
C SER A 536 22.02 -13.80 -7.79
N GLY A 537 22.18 -15.10 -8.10
CA GLY A 537 21.35 -16.18 -7.55
C GLY A 537 19.87 -16.19 -7.98
N MET A 538 19.39 -15.15 -8.66
CA MET A 538 17.96 -14.95 -8.95
C MET A 538 17.62 -14.83 -10.43
N GLY A 539 18.54 -14.35 -11.28
CA GLY A 539 18.25 -14.06 -12.67
C GLY A 539 17.35 -12.83 -12.83
N ARG A 540 16.46 -12.83 -13.83
CA ARG A 540 15.51 -11.73 -14.08
C ARG A 540 14.16 -12.01 -13.43
N PHE A 541 13.53 -11.01 -12.83
CA PHE A 541 12.22 -11.17 -12.21
C PHE A 541 11.13 -11.48 -13.23
N SER A 542 11.24 -10.94 -14.45
CA SER A 542 10.34 -11.26 -15.56
C SER A 542 10.34 -12.73 -16.00
N GLN A 543 11.31 -13.53 -15.53
CA GLN A 543 11.46 -14.95 -15.88
C GLN A 543 11.13 -15.90 -14.70
N ARG A 544 10.92 -15.38 -13.49
CA ARG A 544 10.79 -16.18 -12.26
C ARG A 544 9.32 -16.33 -11.84
N THR A 545 8.68 -17.40 -12.31
CA THR A 545 7.29 -17.76 -11.95
C THR A 545 7.14 -18.11 -10.48
N ASP A 546 8.11 -18.84 -9.93
CA ASP A 546 8.19 -19.24 -8.53
C ASP A 546 8.21 -18.04 -7.57
N LEU A 547 8.98 -16.99 -7.90
CA LEU A 547 9.04 -15.77 -7.09
C LEU A 547 7.74 -14.95 -7.19
N ALA A 548 7.11 -14.91 -8.37
CA ALA A 548 5.83 -14.24 -8.54
C ALA A 548 4.70 -14.97 -7.80
N ALA A 549 4.70 -16.31 -7.80
CA ALA A 549 3.77 -17.13 -7.03
C ALA A 549 3.95 -16.93 -5.52
N LEU A 550 5.20 -16.90 -5.04
CA LEU A 550 5.51 -16.58 -3.65
C LEU A 550 5.01 -15.17 -3.26
N ALA A 551 5.25 -14.16 -4.11
CA ALA A 551 4.78 -12.81 -3.87
C ALA A 551 3.24 -12.75 -3.81
N ALA A 552 2.55 -13.44 -4.72
CA ALA A 552 1.09 -13.56 -4.69
C ALA A 552 0.62 -14.18 -3.36
N LEU A 553 1.16 -15.34 -2.98
CA LEU A 553 0.81 -16.00 -1.70
C LEU A 553 0.97 -15.03 -0.53
N LEU A 554 2.09 -14.31 -0.44
CA LEU A 554 2.34 -13.39 0.67
C LEU A 554 1.38 -12.18 0.71
N VAL A 555 1.01 -11.65 -0.46
CA VAL A 555 0.06 -10.54 -0.56
C VAL A 555 -1.34 -11.01 -0.19
N PHE A 556 -1.84 -12.08 -0.81
CA PHE A 556 -3.18 -12.58 -0.55
C PHE A 556 -3.33 -13.15 0.86
N ALA A 557 -2.28 -13.77 1.40
CA ALA A 557 -2.28 -14.23 2.78
C ALA A 557 -2.49 -13.08 3.78
N ALA A 558 -1.98 -11.87 3.50
CA ALA A 558 -2.21 -10.71 4.37
C ALA A 558 -3.71 -10.39 4.52
N PHE A 559 -4.44 -10.43 3.41
CA PHE A 559 -5.87 -10.12 3.38
C PHE A 559 -6.70 -11.28 3.92
N VAL A 560 -6.48 -12.49 3.43
CA VAL A 560 -7.30 -13.64 3.83
C VAL A 560 -7.07 -13.98 5.31
N ASN A 561 -5.84 -13.88 5.82
CA ASN A 561 -5.58 -14.10 7.25
C ASN A 561 -6.33 -13.09 8.13
N ALA A 562 -6.37 -11.81 7.72
CA ALA A 562 -7.11 -10.79 8.45
C ALA A 562 -8.64 -10.99 8.34
N VAL A 563 -9.17 -11.32 7.16
CA VAL A 563 -10.60 -11.66 6.97
C VAL A 563 -11.03 -12.80 7.88
N TRP A 564 -10.17 -13.80 8.03
CA TRP A 564 -10.46 -14.99 8.83
C TRP A 564 -10.51 -14.74 10.34
N MET A 565 -10.06 -13.56 10.78
CA MET A 565 -10.15 -13.09 12.17
C MET A 565 -11.32 -12.13 12.40
N LEU A 566 -12.09 -11.76 11.37
CA LEU A 566 -13.25 -10.91 11.54
C LEU A 566 -14.31 -11.63 12.38
N ALA A 567 -14.90 -10.93 13.35
CA ALA A 567 -15.88 -11.53 14.27
C ALA A 567 -17.04 -12.26 13.55
N PRO A 568 -17.66 -11.71 12.47
CA PRO A 568 -18.72 -12.42 11.77
C PRO A 568 -18.25 -13.72 11.09
N VAL A 569 -17.05 -13.71 10.51
CA VAL A 569 -16.46 -14.88 9.84
C VAL A 569 -16.12 -15.95 10.86
N ALA A 570 -15.52 -15.55 11.98
CA ALA A 570 -15.18 -16.47 13.04
C ALA A 570 -16.43 -17.07 13.72
N GLN A 571 -17.50 -16.29 13.91
CA GLN A 571 -18.78 -16.80 14.39
C GLN A 571 -19.42 -17.79 13.42
N TRP A 572 -19.37 -17.51 12.11
CA TRP A 572 -19.85 -18.43 11.08
C TRP A 572 -19.13 -19.78 11.15
N ARG A 573 -17.80 -19.78 11.30
CA ARG A 573 -17.01 -21.00 11.46
C ARG A 573 -17.40 -21.78 12.71
N LEU A 574 -17.57 -21.10 13.85
CA LEU A 574 -17.99 -21.74 15.09
C LEU A 574 -19.37 -22.42 14.97
N ARG A 575 -20.31 -21.81 14.23
CA ARG A 575 -21.65 -22.40 13.95
C ARG A 575 -21.56 -23.57 12.96
N GLY A 576 -20.76 -23.46 11.91
CA GLY A 576 -20.55 -24.55 10.94
C GLY A 576 -19.96 -25.83 11.55
N VAL A 577 -19.24 -25.71 12.68
CA VAL A 577 -18.76 -26.85 13.48
C VAL A 577 -19.89 -27.52 14.28
N GLN A 578 -20.97 -26.81 14.58
CA GLN A 578 -22.11 -27.32 15.37
C GLN A 578 -23.17 -28.03 14.50
N ASP A 579 -23.35 -27.60 13.24
CA ASP A 579 -24.45 -28.05 12.38
C ASP A 579 -24.09 -29.20 11.39
N LEU A 580 -22.80 -29.46 11.15
CA LEU A 580 -22.30 -30.51 10.24
C LEU A 580 -21.43 -31.53 10.99
N ALA A 581 -21.37 -32.78 10.51
CA ALA A 581 -20.38 -33.74 11.00
C ALA A 581 -18.98 -33.10 10.90
N ARG A 582 -18.26 -33.04 12.03
CA ARG A 582 -17.03 -32.25 12.24
C ARG A 582 -15.94 -32.41 11.16
N LEU A 583 -15.93 -33.53 10.44
CA LEU A 583 -14.98 -33.79 9.35
C LEU A 583 -15.40 -33.10 8.04
N ASP A 584 -16.70 -33.06 7.71
CA ASP A 584 -17.21 -32.45 6.47
C ASP A 584 -17.04 -30.92 6.48
N SER A 585 -17.21 -30.29 7.65
CA SER A 585 -17.00 -28.85 7.82
C SER A 585 -15.53 -28.43 7.68
N LEU A 586 -14.58 -29.24 8.19
CA LEU A 586 -13.14 -28.95 8.09
C LEU A 586 -12.65 -28.99 6.64
N TRP A 587 -13.12 -29.96 5.84
CA TRP A 587 -12.75 -30.06 4.42
C TRP A 587 -13.30 -28.88 3.63
N LEU A 588 -14.54 -28.48 3.87
CA LEU A 588 -15.15 -27.32 3.22
C LEU A 588 -14.41 -26.02 3.57
N GLU A 589 -14.14 -25.76 4.86
CA GLU A 589 -13.38 -24.57 5.28
C GLU A 589 -11.98 -24.57 4.68
N SER A 590 -11.30 -25.72 4.68
CA SER A 590 -9.97 -25.86 4.07
C SER A 590 -10.02 -25.60 2.57
N ALA A 591 -11.03 -26.11 1.87
CA ALA A 591 -11.21 -25.89 0.43
C ALA A 591 -11.49 -24.41 0.10
N LEU A 592 -12.35 -23.74 0.88
CA LEU A 592 -12.63 -22.31 0.73
C LEU A 592 -11.36 -21.47 0.98
N TRP A 593 -10.61 -21.82 2.03
CA TRP A 593 -9.38 -21.14 2.38
C TRP A 593 -8.28 -21.33 1.30
N VAL A 594 -8.07 -22.56 0.82
CA VAL A 594 -7.13 -22.83 -0.29
C VAL A 594 -7.61 -22.15 -1.58
N GLY A 595 -8.92 -22.14 -1.83
CA GLY A 595 -9.56 -21.41 -2.91
C GLY A 595 -9.20 -19.92 -2.87
N ALA A 596 -9.32 -19.29 -1.71
CA ALA A 596 -8.96 -17.89 -1.50
C ALA A 596 -7.44 -17.61 -1.59
N MET A 597 -6.59 -18.55 -1.17
CA MET A 597 -5.12 -18.39 -1.18
C MET A 597 -4.45 -18.68 -2.52
N VAL A 598 -5.05 -19.55 -3.35
CA VAL A 598 -4.40 -20.06 -4.56
C VAL A 598 -5.28 -19.88 -5.79
N VAL A 599 -6.51 -20.39 -5.77
CA VAL A 599 -7.37 -20.47 -6.96
C VAL A 599 -7.83 -19.08 -7.40
N VAL A 600 -8.35 -18.27 -6.48
CA VAL A 600 -8.80 -16.90 -6.75
C VAL A 600 -7.63 -16.01 -7.21
N PRO A 601 -6.47 -15.98 -6.52
CA PRO A 601 -5.28 -15.26 -6.98
C PRO A 601 -4.84 -15.66 -8.38
N LEU A 602 -4.81 -16.96 -8.69
CA LEU A 602 -4.40 -17.47 -9.99
C LEU A 602 -5.36 -16.99 -11.09
N GLY A 603 -6.67 -17.12 -10.86
CA GLY A 603 -7.71 -16.64 -11.77
C GLY A 603 -7.61 -15.12 -12.03
N LEU A 604 -7.44 -14.34 -10.97
CA LEU A 604 -7.25 -12.89 -11.04
C LEU A 604 -5.99 -12.52 -11.82
N VAL A 605 -4.86 -13.17 -11.57
CA VAL A 605 -3.60 -12.91 -12.30
C VAL A 605 -3.74 -13.20 -13.78
N VAL A 606 -4.42 -14.30 -14.14
CA VAL A 606 -4.68 -14.63 -15.56
C VAL A 606 -5.57 -13.58 -16.20
N LEU A 607 -6.65 -13.17 -15.53
CA LEU A 607 -7.58 -12.14 -16.00
C LEU A 607 -6.88 -10.79 -16.17
N LEU A 608 -6.24 -10.28 -15.11
CA LEU A 608 -5.53 -9.00 -15.10
C LEU A 608 -4.38 -8.99 -16.11
N GLY A 609 -3.66 -10.10 -16.24
CA GLY A 609 -2.62 -10.27 -17.25
C GLY A 609 -3.17 -10.16 -18.68
N ARG A 610 -4.32 -10.79 -18.96
CA ARG A 610 -5.00 -10.68 -20.27
C ARG A 610 -5.46 -9.25 -20.55
N LEU A 611 -6.16 -8.63 -19.61
CA LEU A 611 -6.65 -7.25 -19.73
C LEU A 611 -5.50 -6.25 -19.92
N SER A 612 -4.43 -6.41 -19.14
CA SER A 612 -3.23 -5.57 -19.21
C SER A 612 -2.56 -5.70 -20.57
N ALA A 613 -2.30 -6.93 -21.03
CA ALA A 613 -1.63 -7.16 -22.31
C ALA A 613 -2.46 -6.67 -23.51
N TRP A 614 -3.80 -6.78 -23.42
CA TRP A 614 -4.73 -6.23 -24.39
C TRP A 614 -4.69 -4.69 -24.40
N GLY A 615 -4.82 -4.03 -23.25
CA GLY A 615 -4.77 -2.58 -23.12
C GLY A 615 -3.42 -1.98 -23.54
N GLY A 616 -2.33 -2.72 -23.34
CA GLY A 616 -0.97 -2.34 -23.74
C GLY A 616 -0.61 -2.66 -25.19
N GLY A 617 -1.37 -3.51 -25.87
CA GLY A 617 -1.07 -3.98 -27.23
C GLY A 617 0.20 -4.85 -27.33
N VAL A 618 0.49 -5.66 -26.30
CA VAL A 618 1.69 -6.52 -26.22
C VAL A 618 1.38 -7.94 -25.70
N PRO A 619 0.50 -8.72 -26.37
CA PRO A 619 0.06 -10.04 -25.90
C PRO A 619 1.21 -11.04 -25.69
N ALA A 620 2.26 -10.98 -26.52
CA ALA A 620 3.42 -11.86 -26.43
C ALA A 620 4.19 -11.74 -25.08
N LEU A 621 4.13 -10.59 -24.41
CA LEU A 621 4.85 -10.33 -23.16
C LEU A 621 3.96 -10.50 -21.91
N ARG A 622 2.72 -11.00 -22.05
CA ARG A 622 1.74 -11.15 -20.96
C ARG A 622 2.33 -11.80 -19.71
N GLY A 623 3.04 -12.92 -19.88
CA GLY A 623 3.62 -13.65 -18.75
C GLY A 623 4.67 -12.85 -17.99
N ALA A 624 5.56 -12.17 -18.72
CA ALA A 624 6.62 -11.34 -18.14
C ALA A 624 6.03 -10.15 -17.37
N ILE A 625 5.04 -9.47 -17.96
CA ILE A 625 4.33 -8.35 -17.34
C ILE A 625 3.61 -8.82 -16.06
N SER A 626 2.86 -9.92 -16.14
CA SER A 626 2.09 -10.43 -14.98
C SER A 626 2.98 -10.76 -13.78
N ARG A 627 4.12 -11.41 -14.02
CA ARG A 627 5.10 -11.71 -12.96
C ARG A 627 5.68 -10.45 -12.31
N ARG A 628 5.96 -9.44 -13.12
CA ARG A 628 6.51 -8.16 -12.66
C ARG A 628 5.45 -7.34 -11.90
N MET A 629 4.20 -7.36 -12.34
CA MET A 629 3.08 -6.69 -11.65
C MET A 629 2.74 -7.36 -10.33
N LEU A 630 2.77 -8.70 -10.26
CA LEU A 630 2.61 -9.44 -9.01
C LEU A 630 3.65 -9.04 -7.96
N LEU A 631 4.92 -8.95 -8.36
CA LEU A 631 5.98 -8.46 -7.47
C LEU A 631 5.76 -7.00 -7.05
N ALA A 632 5.19 -6.17 -7.93
CA ALA A 632 4.86 -4.80 -7.62
C ALA A 632 3.74 -4.64 -6.58
N LEU A 633 2.96 -5.70 -6.27
CA LEU A 633 1.94 -5.71 -5.21
C LEU A 633 2.50 -5.97 -3.80
N LEU A 634 3.76 -6.39 -3.68
CA LEU A 634 4.41 -6.65 -2.38
C LEU A 634 4.31 -5.47 -1.38
N PRO A 635 4.45 -4.18 -1.77
CA PRO A 635 4.27 -3.08 -0.84
C PRO A 635 2.87 -3.07 -0.20
N LEU A 636 1.80 -3.22 -0.98
CA LEU A 636 0.44 -3.25 -0.44
C LEU A 636 0.24 -4.43 0.53
N GLY A 637 0.70 -5.63 0.18
CA GLY A 637 0.64 -6.79 1.07
C GLY A 637 1.45 -6.60 2.36
N PHE A 638 2.65 -6.01 2.28
CA PHE A 638 3.46 -5.71 3.45
C PHE A 638 2.76 -4.77 4.42
N PHE A 639 2.19 -3.67 3.90
CA PHE A 639 1.52 -2.68 4.74
C PHE A 639 0.18 -3.19 5.28
N MET A 640 -0.48 -4.12 4.60
CA MET A 640 -1.62 -4.86 5.17
C MET A 640 -1.17 -5.75 6.35
N TRP A 641 -0.08 -6.51 6.19
CA TRP A 641 0.51 -7.26 7.31
C TRP A 641 0.92 -6.35 8.47
N LEU A 642 1.53 -5.20 8.17
CA LEU A 642 1.95 -4.24 9.19
C LEU A 642 0.75 -3.65 9.94
N GLY A 643 -0.32 -3.28 9.23
CA GLY A 643 -1.54 -2.77 9.86
C GLY A 643 -2.19 -3.83 10.76
N HIS A 644 -2.40 -5.03 10.22
CA HIS A 644 -3.02 -6.14 10.93
C HIS A 644 -2.19 -6.63 12.13
N LEU A 645 -0.89 -6.85 11.97
CA LEU A 645 -0.05 -7.32 13.08
C LEU A 645 0.31 -6.20 14.05
N GLY A 646 0.32 -4.95 13.59
CA GLY A 646 0.42 -3.77 14.44
C GLY A 646 -0.77 -3.65 15.39
N PHE A 647 -1.98 -4.05 14.95
CA PHE A 647 -3.15 -4.15 15.82
C PHE A 647 -2.91 -5.12 16.97
N HIS A 648 -2.53 -6.36 16.66
CA HIS A 648 -2.27 -7.39 17.67
C HIS A 648 -1.13 -7.01 18.61
N LEU A 649 -0.09 -6.35 18.09
CA LEU A 649 0.98 -5.84 18.94
C LEU A 649 0.46 -4.76 19.90
N ALA A 650 -0.31 -3.80 19.41
CA ALA A 650 -0.83 -2.70 20.23
C ALA A 650 -1.80 -3.19 21.30
N THR A 651 -2.70 -4.11 20.96
CA THR A 651 -3.74 -4.61 21.87
C THR A 651 -3.21 -5.68 22.83
N GLY A 652 -2.20 -6.45 22.43
CA GLY A 652 -1.59 -7.52 23.20
C GLY A 652 -0.26 -7.17 23.88
N ALA A 653 0.25 -5.94 23.74
CA ALA A 653 1.58 -5.54 24.24
C ALA A 653 1.77 -5.82 25.74
N GLY A 654 0.73 -5.62 26.54
CA GLY A 654 0.78 -5.79 27.99
C GLY A 654 0.86 -7.24 28.49
N SER A 655 0.70 -8.24 27.60
CA SER A 655 0.74 -9.66 27.98
C SER A 655 2.16 -10.19 28.25
N LEU A 656 3.21 -9.54 27.73
CA LEU A 656 4.58 -10.05 27.84
C LEU A 656 5.12 -10.05 29.28
N MET A 657 4.88 -8.97 30.02
CA MET A 657 5.42 -8.81 31.38
C MET A 657 4.86 -9.80 32.39
N PRO A 658 3.53 -10.00 32.50
CA PRO A 658 3.01 -11.02 33.39
C PRO A 658 3.40 -12.44 32.96
N ALA A 659 3.46 -12.74 31.65
CA ALA A 659 3.94 -14.04 31.17
C ALA A 659 5.42 -14.28 31.53
N ALA A 660 6.28 -13.28 31.37
CA ALA A 660 7.69 -13.37 31.74
C ALA A 660 7.89 -13.48 33.26
N ALA A 661 7.17 -12.69 34.06
CA ALA A 661 7.24 -12.76 35.52
C ALA A 661 6.81 -14.14 36.03
N ARG A 662 5.76 -14.73 35.44
CA ARG A 662 5.31 -16.08 35.74
C ARG A 662 6.36 -17.12 35.35
N ALA A 663 6.88 -17.08 34.12
CA ALA A 663 7.91 -18.03 33.69
C ALA A 663 9.18 -17.97 34.56
N VAL A 664 9.59 -16.77 35.00
CA VAL A 664 10.72 -16.61 35.93
C VAL A 664 10.38 -17.16 37.31
N ARG A 665 9.17 -16.94 37.82
CA ARG A 665 8.73 -17.50 39.10
C ARG A 665 8.75 -19.03 39.11
N ASP A 666 8.32 -19.66 38.02
CA ASP A 666 8.27 -21.14 37.91
C ASP A 666 9.66 -21.78 38.01
N THR A 667 10.74 -21.02 37.82
CA THR A 667 12.11 -21.51 38.03
C THR A 667 12.50 -21.67 39.50
N GLY A 668 11.73 -21.10 40.43
CA GLY A 668 12.00 -21.15 41.87
C GLY A 668 13.09 -20.20 42.37
N PHE A 669 13.73 -19.41 41.50
CA PHE A 669 14.86 -18.52 41.88
C PHE A 669 14.45 -17.26 42.67
N GLY A 670 13.16 -17.03 42.96
CA GLY A 670 12.70 -15.87 43.75
C GLY A 670 12.93 -14.50 43.08
N LEU A 671 13.27 -14.47 41.79
CA LEU A 671 13.66 -13.26 41.05
C LEU A 671 12.48 -12.40 40.56
N ALA A 672 11.23 -12.84 40.75
CA ALA A 672 10.04 -12.16 40.21
C ALA A 672 8.85 -12.13 41.19
N GLY A 673 8.18 -10.99 41.25
CA GLY A 673 6.92 -10.77 41.97
C GLY A 673 5.72 -11.50 41.36
N ALA A 674 4.52 -11.25 41.89
CA ALA A 674 3.28 -11.84 41.34
C ALA A 674 2.99 -11.35 39.92
N PRO A 675 2.66 -12.23 38.97
CA PRO A 675 2.30 -11.80 37.64
C PRO A 675 0.99 -11.00 37.72
N ASP A 676 1.05 -9.74 37.31
CA ASP A 676 -0.10 -8.85 37.26
C ASP A 676 -0.81 -8.97 35.90
N TRP A 677 -1.79 -9.87 35.83
CA TRP A 677 -2.56 -10.13 34.61
C TRP A 677 -3.52 -8.98 34.25
N SER A 678 -3.72 -7.98 35.11
CA SER A 678 -4.52 -6.80 34.74
C SER A 678 -3.90 -6.02 33.57
N GLN A 679 -2.57 -6.07 33.44
CA GLN A 679 -1.83 -5.47 32.33
C GLN A 679 -2.05 -6.21 31.00
N ALA A 680 -2.44 -7.49 31.05
CA ALA A 680 -2.67 -8.34 29.87
C ALA A 680 -4.10 -8.22 29.32
N MET A 681 -4.98 -7.47 29.99
CA MET A 681 -6.32 -7.20 29.48
C MET A 681 -6.24 -6.35 28.20
N PRO A 682 -7.11 -6.59 27.20
CA PRO A 682 -7.13 -5.79 25.98
C PRO A 682 -7.26 -4.32 26.32
N GLN A 683 -6.21 -3.54 26.06
CA GLN A 683 -6.27 -2.10 26.30
C GLN A 683 -7.17 -1.47 25.22
N ALA A 684 -8.00 -0.51 25.63
CA ALA A 684 -8.71 0.35 24.69
C ALA A 684 -7.67 1.14 23.89
N VAL A 685 -7.33 0.65 22.70
CA VAL A 685 -6.38 1.35 21.85
C VAL A 685 -7.07 2.62 21.36
N ALA A 686 -6.43 3.77 21.58
CA ALA A 686 -6.92 5.07 21.15
C ALA A 686 -7.32 5.05 19.66
N GLY A 687 -8.31 5.86 19.28
CA GLY A 687 -8.78 6.00 17.88
C GLY A 687 -7.68 6.33 16.85
N ASP A 688 -6.49 6.71 17.31
CA ASP A 688 -5.30 6.96 16.51
C ASP A 688 -4.73 5.71 15.80
N LEU A 689 -4.98 4.49 16.30
CA LEU A 689 -4.41 3.27 15.69
C LEU A 689 -4.99 3.01 14.31
N LEU A 690 -6.31 3.12 14.14
CA LEU A 690 -6.94 2.96 12.83
C LEU A 690 -6.36 3.97 11.84
N SER A 691 -6.23 5.23 12.26
CA SER A 691 -5.62 6.28 11.44
C SER A 691 -4.20 5.90 11.00
N LEU A 692 -3.36 5.40 11.91
CA LEU A 692 -2.00 4.95 11.59
C LEU A 692 -1.99 3.76 10.62
N GLN A 693 -2.91 2.80 10.80
CA GLN A 693 -3.06 1.65 9.90
C GLN A 693 -3.50 2.08 8.49
N LEU A 694 -4.44 3.02 8.39
CA LEU A 694 -4.90 3.57 7.13
C LEU A 694 -3.80 4.36 6.41
N VAL A 695 -3.01 5.14 7.14
CA VAL A 695 -1.82 5.82 6.60
C VAL A 695 -0.82 4.79 6.08
N ALA A 696 -0.51 3.77 6.87
CA ALA A 696 0.40 2.69 6.49
C ALA A 696 -0.08 1.98 5.22
N LEU A 697 -1.35 1.58 5.16
CA LEU A 697 -1.95 0.94 3.99
C LEU A 697 -1.96 1.86 2.76
N GLY A 698 -2.20 3.17 2.96
CA GLY A 698 -2.13 4.19 1.91
C GLY A 698 -0.73 4.34 1.31
N VAL A 699 0.31 4.31 2.15
CA VAL A 699 1.72 4.26 1.68
C VAL A 699 1.97 2.99 0.85
N GLY A 700 1.46 1.85 1.29
CA GLY A 700 1.52 0.59 0.55
C GLY A 700 0.86 0.67 -0.83
N LEU A 701 -0.31 1.30 -0.93
CA LEU A 701 -0.99 1.55 -2.20
C LEU A 701 -0.15 2.45 -3.11
N LEU A 702 0.34 3.59 -2.62
CA LEU A 702 1.13 4.54 -3.41
C LEU A 702 2.42 3.91 -3.97
N LEU A 703 3.13 3.14 -3.15
CA LEU A 703 4.33 2.41 -3.58
C LEU A 703 4.00 1.34 -4.63
N THR A 704 2.88 0.65 -4.48
CA THR A 704 2.40 -0.38 -5.42
C THR A 704 2.02 0.24 -6.77
N LEU A 705 1.27 1.34 -6.76
CA LEU A 705 0.89 2.09 -7.98
C LEU A 705 2.14 2.63 -8.69
N HIS A 706 3.11 3.16 -7.93
CA HIS A 706 4.36 3.65 -8.49
C HIS A 706 5.19 2.53 -9.09
N ALA A 707 5.34 1.41 -8.38
CA ALA A 707 6.07 0.27 -8.87
C ALA A 707 5.44 -0.27 -10.16
N SER A 708 4.12 -0.43 -10.18
CA SER A 708 3.34 -0.92 -11.32
C SER A 708 3.44 0.02 -12.52
N TRP A 709 3.35 1.35 -12.31
CA TRP A 709 3.56 2.34 -13.38
C TRP A 709 4.94 2.22 -14.01
N ARG A 710 5.99 2.13 -13.19
CA ARG A 710 7.37 2.01 -13.67
C ARG A 710 7.61 0.70 -14.41
N VAL A 711 6.99 -0.40 -13.98
CA VAL A 711 6.99 -1.66 -14.73
C VAL A 711 6.29 -1.47 -16.08
N ALA A 712 5.10 -0.87 -16.13
CA ALA A 712 4.36 -0.65 -17.38
C ALA A 712 5.16 0.21 -18.38
N CYS A 713 5.77 1.29 -17.91
CA CYS A 713 6.65 2.13 -18.75
C CYS A 713 7.90 1.41 -19.26
N SER A 714 8.34 0.32 -18.61
CA SER A 714 9.46 -0.49 -19.11
C SER A 714 9.09 -1.39 -20.30
N TYR A 715 7.79 -1.60 -20.54
CA TYR A 715 7.28 -2.44 -21.64
C TYR A 715 6.54 -1.65 -22.73
N ALA A 716 6.17 -0.40 -22.47
CA ALA A 716 5.40 0.43 -23.40
C ALA A 716 6.26 1.51 -24.07
N VAL A 717 6.14 1.62 -25.39
CA VAL A 717 6.80 2.67 -26.20
C VAL A 717 6.14 4.04 -26.01
N ALA A 718 4.85 4.09 -25.69
CA ALA A 718 4.07 5.32 -25.53
C ALA A 718 3.27 5.33 -24.22
N ARG A 719 3.11 6.52 -23.62
CA ARG A 719 2.38 6.72 -22.34
C ARG A 719 0.98 6.13 -22.35
N ARG A 720 0.25 6.24 -23.47
CA ARG A 720 -1.11 5.66 -23.60
C ARG A 720 -1.11 4.13 -23.46
N ARG A 721 -0.12 3.44 -24.02
CA ARG A 721 0.01 1.99 -23.89
C ARG A 721 0.47 1.60 -22.48
N ALA A 722 1.33 2.41 -21.85
CA ALA A 722 1.69 2.21 -20.45
C ALA A 722 0.47 2.30 -19.51
N LEU A 723 -0.44 3.26 -19.77
CA LEU A 723 -1.71 3.36 -19.05
C LEU A 723 -2.58 2.11 -19.24
N GLY A 724 -2.71 1.61 -20.48
CA GLY A 724 -3.44 0.37 -20.75
C GLY A 724 -2.82 -0.87 -20.08
N LEU A 725 -1.50 -0.92 -19.96
CA LEU A 725 -0.80 -1.98 -19.22
C LEU A 725 -1.07 -1.91 -17.71
N VAL A 726 -1.01 -0.72 -17.11
CA VAL A 726 -1.10 -0.58 -15.65
C VAL A 726 -2.53 -0.58 -15.14
N ALA A 727 -3.50 -0.06 -15.92
CA ALA A 727 -4.85 0.25 -15.43
C ALA A 727 -5.55 -0.95 -14.75
N PRO A 728 -5.56 -2.18 -15.32
CA PRO A 728 -6.19 -3.32 -14.64
C PRO A 728 -5.56 -3.63 -13.28
N TRP A 729 -4.23 -3.59 -13.20
CA TRP A 729 -3.49 -3.87 -11.97
C TRP A 729 -3.62 -2.73 -10.95
N ALA A 730 -3.68 -1.48 -11.40
CA ALA A 730 -3.92 -0.32 -10.55
C ALA A 730 -5.32 -0.35 -9.94
N LEU A 731 -6.35 -0.64 -10.75
CA LEU A 731 -7.71 -0.80 -10.28
C LEU A 731 -7.82 -1.96 -9.27
N PHE A 732 -7.16 -3.08 -9.54
CA PHE A 732 -7.08 -4.19 -8.61
C PHE A 732 -6.40 -3.81 -7.28
N ALA A 733 -5.27 -3.08 -7.33
CA ALA A 733 -4.58 -2.61 -6.14
C ALA A 733 -5.43 -1.63 -5.32
N VAL A 734 -6.19 -0.74 -5.97
CA VAL A 734 -7.16 0.16 -5.31
C VAL A 734 -8.31 -0.64 -4.68
N GLY A 735 -8.81 -1.67 -5.36
CA GLY A 735 -9.81 -2.59 -4.81
C GLY A 735 -9.30 -3.33 -3.57
N LEU A 736 -8.08 -3.85 -3.61
CA LEU A 736 -7.42 -4.46 -2.45
C LEU A 736 -7.21 -3.44 -1.32
N TYR A 737 -6.85 -2.20 -1.62
CA TYR A 737 -6.77 -1.13 -0.63
C TYR A 737 -8.13 -0.90 0.03
N GLY A 738 -9.21 -0.73 -0.74
CA GLY A 738 -10.56 -0.57 -0.20
C GLY A 738 -11.00 -1.76 0.67
N LEU A 739 -10.70 -2.98 0.24
CA LEU A 739 -10.91 -4.19 1.05
C LEU A 739 -10.11 -4.14 2.35
N GLY A 740 -8.85 -3.73 2.31
CA GLY A 740 -8.00 -3.59 3.50
C GLY A 740 -8.51 -2.54 4.48
N VAL A 741 -8.98 -1.39 3.98
CA VAL A 741 -9.64 -0.36 4.80
C VAL A 741 -10.85 -0.96 5.50
N TRP A 742 -11.73 -1.64 4.75
CA TRP A 742 -12.91 -2.28 5.33
C TRP A 742 -12.54 -3.32 6.39
N ILE A 743 -11.57 -4.21 6.11
CA ILE A 743 -11.11 -5.24 7.07
C ILE A 743 -10.59 -4.60 8.36
N LEU A 744 -9.77 -3.56 8.27
CA LEU A 744 -9.16 -2.91 9.44
C LEU A 744 -10.18 -2.15 10.30
N ASP A 745 -11.29 -1.74 9.71
CA ASP A 745 -12.42 -1.10 10.40
C ASP A 745 -13.37 -2.10 11.06
N GLN A 746 -13.32 -3.38 10.67
CA GLN A 746 -14.19 -4.41 11.26
C GLN A 746 -13.67 -4.89 12.63
N PRO A 747 -14.58 -5.33 13.54
CA PRO A 747 -14.17 -5.97 14.79
C PRO A 747 -13.44 -7.28 14.51
N MET A 748 -12.20 -7.36 14.98
CA MET A 748 -11.35 -8.55 14.88
C MET A 748 -11.32 -9.31 16.21
N GLN A 749 -11.36 -10.64 16.13
CA GLN A 749 -11.09 -11.49 17.27
C GLN A 749 -9.62 -11.36 17.69
N MET A 750 -9.40 -11.09 18.97
CA MET A 750 -8.07 -11.07 19.54
C MET A 750 -7.55 -12.50 19.67
N ARG A 751 -6.33 -12.75 19.20
CA ARG A 751 -5.63 -14.02 19.35
C ARG A 751 -4.45 -13.81 20.29
N GLY A 752 -4.33 -14.66 21.32
CA GLY A 752 -3.21 -14.60 22.26
C GLY A 752 -3.27 -13.48 23.30
N THR A 753 -4.47 -12.95 23.61
CA THR A 753 -4.70 -12.01 24.71
C THR A 753 -5.43 -12.68 25.87
N TRP A 754 -5.27 -12.16 27.09
CA TRP A 754 -5.95 -12.67 28.27
C TRP A 754 -7.45 -12.37 28.20
N GLY A 755 -8.31 -13.37 28.41
CA GLY A 755 -9.77 -13.22 28.41
C GLY A 755 -10.45 -13.13 27.04
N ALA A 756 -9.75 -13.51 25.95
CA ALA A 756 -10.29 -13.60 24.60
C ALA A 756 -10.84 -14.99 24.22
#